data_AF-A0A9K3LBC2-F1
#
_entry.id   AF-A0A9K3LBC2-F1
#
_cell.length_a   1.000
_cell.length_b   1.000
_cell.length_c   1.000
_cell.angle_alpha   90.00
_cell.angle_beta   90.00
_cell.angle_gamma   90.00
#
_symmetry.space_group_name_H-M   'P 1'
#
loop_
_entity.id
_entity.type
_entity.pdbx_description
1 polymer ?
#
loop_
_entity_poly.entity_id
_entity_poly.type
_entity_poly.pdbx_seq_one_letter_code
_entity_poly.pdbx_strand_id
1 'polypeptide(L)'
;MARNNKKTLNDEYKPFFIKFMAWRIGKPANYYTLSQEFSQDELMAVTSKDVARYLCFKSYGKSDPGPDDMPKHCRSSTLAQTKKAISYFMPKGQNVSNPTKSKEVNAVLAAVIKAEVQNQGRASNATRPLTTTEFESTIRILEGTAEGDAHRFHKASRLTCMMKLQWHTIAQTDDICKVETKDLRSHSFFPGCALQMRCPAQILLGAKNTDYCVLVGLACYLESTLTDGNNKKYLFAESAPGVVLRRDGNNMEEGYGPEGRNERYQQQLTHVWKRSDFQRQLGAHSVRKGAVDYSTKCGKVLEQVEIRGRWKSQRGDKVANHCISVDQIQTDAAMATCLAVGGPVTYKIKPDSHVSVAWMLEHVVPSINGFYRADKSNHITQVLGAALLWAAFQPELVPLMSEKVRNRICSAYNFIRGAHLGDYVPVERVPLCVFNVENKLCIEELTGLPMASQARVSRNSADLFVPNMEQFRTLQIQNNRLMQLLTETQRLNSANYVSLRNFFAGQFYALHSTLGRLRTVSERPLQGQNPLQNDRDPVAPSDSVLQGAIQPFQIPRDNHGVQQLEGPPTEDYLDPTAKLISNPRDLLAVWHEWIHGHNGNKPAKNFSARERGRCRSKFCRRLAFWEVMVKLVHSGYSETAAIDRIKKCYGENLSVTAILLALGRDRRKGEYHPNLGVHPREVRRSRFASEN
;
A
#
# COMPACT_ATOMS: atom_id res chain seq x y z
N MET A 1 -6.49 40.28 -3.28
CA MET A 1 -5.38 39.80 -2.41
C MET A 1 -5.83 38.56 -1.64
N ALA A 2 -5.74 37.37 -2.22
CA ALA A 2 -6.09 36.13 -1.54
C ALA A 2 -4.80 35.49 -0.99
N ARG A 3 -4.61 35.55 0.33
CA ARG A 3 -3.47 34.94 1.04
C ARG A 3 -3.56 33.42 0.92
N ASN A 4 -2.76 32.84 0.03
CA ASN A 4 -2.53 31.42 -0.02
C ASN A 4 -1.51 31.01 1.07
N ASN A 5 -1.89 31.21 2.34
CA ASN A 5 -1.08 30.72 3.45
C ASN A 5 -1.34 29.22 3.58
N LYS A 6 -0.36 28.43 3.15
CA LYS A 6 -0.26 27.03 3.57
C LYS A 6 -0.34 27.03 5.09
N LYS A 7 -1.43 26.49 5.66
CA LYS A 7 -1.66 26.54 7.11
C LYS A 7 -0.44 25.98 7.81
N THR A 8 0.20 26.81 8.62
CA THR A 8 1.28 26.35 9.49
C THR A 8 0.70 25.44 10.57
N LEU A 9 1.53 24.60 11.20
CA LEU A 9 1.07 23.84 12.38
C LEU A 9 0.54 24.77 13.47
N ASN A 10 1.05 26.01 13.53
CA ASN A 10 0.52 27.06 14.39
C ASN A 10 -0.94 27.37 14.01
N ASP A 11 -1.23 27.67 12.75
CA ASP A 11 -2.60 27.96 12.28
C ASP A 11 -3.58 26.81 12.54
N GLU A 12 -3.13 25.56 12.44
CA GLU A 12 -3.95 24.38 12.71
C GLU A 12 -4.21 24.16 14.20
N TYR A 13 -3.21 24.38 15.06
CA TYR A 13 -3.26 24.02 16.48
C TYR A 13 -3.73 25.17 17.35
N LYS A 14 -3.51 26.43 16.94
CA LYS A 14 -3.89 27.63 17.68
C LYS A 14 -5.38 27.64 18.06
N PRO A 15 -6.35 27.29 17.18
CA PRO A 15 -7.77 27.28 17.54
C PRO A 15 -8.11 26.30 18.68
N PHE A 16 -7.39 25.19 18.79
CA PHE A 16 -7.57 24.25 19.90
C PHE A 16 -6.93 24.78 21.18
N PHE A 17 -5.76 25.39 21.05
CA PHE A 17 -4.99 25.90 22.17
C PHE A 17 -5.66 27.11 22.84
N ILE A 18 -6.13 28.09 22.08
CA ILE A 18 -6.79 29.28 22.65
C ILE A 18 -8.09 28.92 23.39
N LYS A 19 -8.82 27.90 22.92
CA LYS A 19 -10.02 27.39 23.59
C LYS A 19 -9.70 26.73 24.93
N PHE A 20 -8.56 26.05 25.01
CA PHE A 20 -8.06 25.50 26.27
C PHE A 20 -7.66 26.61 27.23
N MET A 21 -6.89 27.59 26.77
CA MET A 21 -6.45 28.72 27.62
C MET A 21 -7.64 29.54 28.12
N ALA A 22 -8.63 29.83 27.26
CA ALA A 22 -9.85 30.53 27.67
C ALA A 22 -10.62 29.74 28.74
N TRP A 23 -10.79 28.43 28.55
CA TRP A 23 -11.45 27.56 29.53
C TRP A 23 -10.72 27.55 30.87
N ARG A 24 -9.38 27.49 30.87
CA ARG A 24 -8.54 27.45 32.08
C ARG A 24 -8.76 28.67 32.98
N ILE A 25 -9.02 29.85 32.39
CA ILE A 25 -9.29 31.09 33.12
C ILE A 25 -10.79 31.39 33.28
N GLY A 26 -11.67 30.44 32.96
CA GLY A 26 -13.13 30.59 33.11
C GLY A 26 -13.77 31.57 32.11
N LYS A 27 -13.13 31.79 30.95
CA LYS A 27 -13.62 32.68 29.88
C LYS A 27 -14.28 31.88 28.74
N PRO A 28 -15.18 32.50 27.96
CA PRO A 28 -15.83 31.82 26.84
C PRO A 28 -14.83 31.44 25.73
N ALA A 29 -15.17 30.43 24.93
CA ALA A 29 -14.26 29.83 23.95
C ALA A 29 -13.78 30.80 22.83
N ASN A 30 -14.43 31.94 22.65
CA ASN A 30 -14.08 33.01 21.69
C ASN A 30 -13.35 34.19 22.34
N TYR A 31 -12.96 34.08 23.62
CA TYR A 31 -12.31 35.17 24.36
C TYR A 31 -10.98 35.61 23.74
N TYR A 32 -10.19 34.66 23.28
CA TYR A 32 -8.91 34.93 22.61
C TYR A 32 -9.07 34.89 21.09
N THR A 33 -8.35 35.78 20.40
CA THR A 33 -8.24 35.77 18.94
C THR A 33 -7.12 34.82 18.49
N LEU A 34 -7.08 34.49 17.19
CA LEU A 34 -6.01 33.65 16.63
C LEU A 34 -4.62 34.31 16.71
N SER A 35 -4.57 35.64 16.80
CA SER A 35 -3.34 36.41 16.98
C SER A 35 -2.87 36.49 18.43
N GLN A 36 -3.61 35.94 19.40
CA GLN A 36 -3.21 35.99 20.81
C GLN A 36 -1.88 35.30 21.02
N GLU A 37 -0.92 35.99 21.63
CA GLU A 37 0.32 35.40 22.11
C GLU A 37 0.23 35.14 23.61
N PHE A 38 0.88 34.09 24.09
CA PHE A 38 0.90 33.72 25.51
C PHE A 38 2.33 33.80 25.99
N SER A 39 2.53 34.40 27.17
CA SER A 39 3.86 34.53 27.76
C SER A 39 4.39 33.17 28.21
N GLN A 40 5.71 33.09 28.37
CA GLN A 40 6.35 31.88 28.88
C GLN A 40 5.81 31.48 30.26
N ASP A 41 5.53 32.46 31.13
CA ASP A 41 5.01 32.23 32.48
C ASP A 41 3.58 31.67 32.45
N GLU A 42 2.73 32.18 31.56
CA GLU A 42 1.36 31.67 31.37
C GLU A 42 1.36 30.20 30.92
N LEU A 43 2.33 29.83 30.07
CA LEU A 43 2.51 28.47 29.56
C LEU A 43 3.08 27.54 30.64
N MET A 44 4.06 28.01 31.41
CA MET A 44 4.66 27.25 32.51
C MET A 44 3.68 26.99 33.65
N ALA A 45 2.68 27.85 33.83
CA ALA A 45 1.62 27.66 34.81
C ALA A 45 0.62 26.54 34.42
N VAL A 46 0.63 26.06 33.17
CA VAL A 46 -0.27 24.97 32.72
C VAL A 46 0.13 23.64 33.36
N THR A 47 -0.78 23.04 34.12
CA THR A 47 -0.54 21.76 34.81
C THR A 47 -1.13 20.56 34.05
N SER A 48 -0.69 19.34 34.40
CA SER A 48 -1.31 18.12 33.88
C SER A 48 -2.79 17.99 34.25
N LYS A 49 -3.17 18.46 35.45
CA LYS A 49 -4.55 18.46 35.94
C LYS A 49 -5.43 19.39 35.10
N ASP A 50 -4.94 20.57 34.73
CA ASP A 50 -5.68 21.49 33.86
C ASP A 50 -6.02 20.83 32.52
N VAL A 51 -5.03 20.15 31.93
CA VAL A 51 -5.21 19.43 30.65
C VAL A 51 -6.18 18.27 30.83
N ALA A 52 -6.04 17.45 31.88
CA ALA A 52 -6.92 16.31 32.14
C ALA A 52 -8.37 16.75 32.33
N ARG A 53 -8.60 17.75 33.19
CA ARG A 53 -9.93 18.33 33.45
C ARG A 53 -10.54 18.95 32.21
N TYR A 54 -9.74 19.61 31.36
CA TYR A 54 -10.25 20.13 30.08
C TYR A 54 -10.68 19.02 29.12
N LEU A 55 -9.89 17.94 29.02
CA LEU A 55 -10.25 16.80 28.18
C LEU A 55 -11.51 16.10 28.72
N CYS A 56 -11.63 15.95 30.04
CA CYS A 56 -12.84 15.46 30.69
C CYS A 56 -14.04 16.35 30.38
N PHE A 57 -13.90 17.68 30.51
CA PHE A 57 -14.95 18.63 30.18
C PHE A 57 -15.40 18.48 28.72
N LYS A 58 -14.47 18.30 27.77
CA LYS A 58 -14.82 18.07 26.37
C LYS A 58 -15.56 16.75 26.15
N SER A 59 -15.19 15.67 26.82
CA SER A 59 -15.78 14.35 26.56
C SER A 59 -17.03 14.04 27.37
N TYR A 60 -17.07 14.45 28.64
CA TYR A 60 -18.15 14.19 29.60
C TYR A 60 -19.05 15.41 29.84
N GLY A 61 -18.69 16.60 29.34
CA GLY A 61 -19.39 17.85 29.65
C GLY A 61 -19.02 18.44 31.02
N LYS A 62 -18.18 17.75 31.79
CA LYS A 62 -17.72 18.16 33.13
C LYS A 62 -16.26 17.82 33.38
N SER A 63 -15.61 18.66 34.19
CA SER A 63 -14.18 18.58 34.50
C SER A 63 -13.82 17.35 35.33
N ASP A 64 -14.72 16.92 36.20
CA ASP A 64 -14.50 15.88 37.20
C ASP A 64 -15.66 14.86 37.11
N PRO A 65 -15.61 13.92 36.15
CA PRO A 65 -16.66 12.91 35.96
C PRO A 65 -16.61 11.86 37.06
N GLY A 66 -17.79 11.44 37.53
CA GLY A 66 -17.99 10.32 38.43
C GLY A 66 -18.02 8.96 37.69
N PRO A 67 -18.15 7.85 38.43
CA PRO A 67 -18.06 6.49 37.89
C PRO A 67 -19.10 6.15 36.81
N ASP A 68 -20.31 6.71 36.92
CA ASP A 68 -21.44 6.41 36.03
C ASP A 68 -21.51 7.34 34.81
N ASP A 69 -20.62 8.32 34.72
CA ASP A 69 -20.64 9.29 33.65
C ASP A 69 -20.06 8.76 32.36
N MET A 70 -20.73 9.08 31.24
CA MET A 70 -20.38 8.54 29.93
C MET A 70 -19.82 9.63 29.01
N PRO A 71 -18.71 9.37 28.28
CA PRO A 71 -18.06 10.36 27.42
C PRO A 71 -18.80 10.52 26.08
N LYS A 72 -20.01 11.10 26.10
CA LYS A 72 -20.89 11.24 24.93
C LYS A 72 -20.66 12.52 24.12
N HIS A 73 -19.90 13.48 24.65
CA HIS A 73 -19.77 14.82 24.04
C HIS A 73 -18.62 14.94 23.04
N CYS A 74 -17.56 14.13 23.14
CA CYS A 74 -16.40 14.23 22.25
C CYS A 74 -15.72 12.88 22.07
N ARG A 75 -15.21 12.66 20.86
CA ARG A 75 -14.52 11.42 20.49
C ARG A 75 -13.02 11.46 20.81
N SER A 76 -12.44 10.28 21.01
CA SER A 76 -11.02 10.07 21.28
C SER A 76 -10.09 10.72 20.25
N SER A 77 -10.46 10.71 18.96
CA SER A 77 -9.69 11.34 17.89
C SER A 77 -9.59 12.87 18.04
N THR A 78 -10.69 13.52 18.38
CA THR A 78 -10.72 14.98 18.63
C THR A 78 -9.97 15.34 19.91
N LEU A 79 -10.05 14.49 20.95
CA LEU A 79 -9.25 14.67 22.17
C LEU A 79 -7.76 14.52 21.89
N ALA A 80 -7.34 13.51 21.12
CA ALA A 80 -5.96 13.30 20.74
C ALA A 80 -5.40 14.50 19.95
N GLN A 81 -6.19 15.07 19.03
CA GLN A 81 -5.83 16.29 18.31
C GLN A 81 -5.75 17.50 19.24
N THR A 82 -6.70 17.66 20.16
CA THR A 82 -6.68 18.74 21.18
C THR A 82 -5.42 18.64 22.04
N LYS A 83 -5.10 17.44 22.53
CA LYS A 83 -3.89 17.14 23.31
C LYS A 83 -2.61 17.46 22.51
N LYS A 84 -2.55 17.06 21.24
CA LYS A 84 -1.42 17.34 20.35
C LYS A 84 -1.23 18.85 20.15
N ALA A 85 -2.32 19.58 19.94
CA ALA A 85 -2.29 21.02 19.77
C ALA A 85 -1.81 21.74 21.04
N ILE A 86 -2.30 21.36 22.22
CA ILE A 86 -1.82 21.91 23.49
C ILE A 86 -0.33 21.62 23.65
N SER A 87 0.10 20.36 23.42
CA SER A 87 1.50 19.94 23.52
C SER A 87 2.43 20.73 22.61
N TYR A 88 1.97 21.23 21.47
CA TYR A 88 2.80 21.97 20.51
C TYR A 88 3.25 23.32 21.07
N PHE A 89 2.39 23.98 21.85
CA PHE A 89 2.67 25.29 22.47
C PHE A 89 3.35 25.18 23.84
N MET A 90 3.51 23.98 24.39
CA MET A 90 4.21 23.81 25.67
C MET A 90 5.71 24.06 25.50
N PRO A 91 6.36 24.76 26.46
CA PRO A 91 7.79 24.99 26.44
C PRO A 91 8.61 23.70 26.37
N LYS A 92 9.78 23.75 25.72
CA LYS A 92 10.73 22.65 25.63
C LYS A 92 12.01 23.02 26.41
N GLY A 93 12.39 22.23 27.41
CA GLY A 93 13.62 22.44 28.18
C GLY A 93 13.99 21.23 29.04
N GLN A 94 15.25 21.13 29.47
CA GLN A 94 15.82 19.97 30.19
C GLN A 94 15.11 19.64 31.52
N ASN A 95 14.48 20.64 32.15
CA ASN A 95 13.79 20.51 33.45
C ASN A 95 12.27 20.79 33.37
N VAL A 96 11.68 20.91 32.18
CA VAL A 96 10.25 21.19 32.01
C VAL A 96 9.54 19.95 31.49
N SER A 97 8.80 19.26 32.36
CA SER A 97 7.97 18.12 31.99
C SER A 97 6.72 18.60 31.24
N ASN A 98 6.49 18.07 30.04
CA ASN A 98 5.31 18.44 29.25
C ASN A 98 4.02 17.88 29.91
N PRO A 99 3.09 18.74 30.35
CA PRO A 99 1.91 18.34 31.13
C PRO A 99 0.99 17.37 30.37
N THR A 100 0.99 17.44 29.04
CA THR A 100 0.18 16.57 28.17
C THR A 100 0.68 15.12 28.12
N LYS A 101 1.92 14.83 28.56
CA LYS A 101 2.49 13.47 28.55
C LYS A 101 2.22 12.70 29.83
N SER A 102 1.59 13.32 30.83
CA SER A 102 1.29 12.71 32.13
C SER A 102 0.40 11.47 32.03
N LYS A 103 0.50 10.58 33.03
CA LYS A 103 -0.34 9.38 33.14
C LYS A 103 -1.83 9.72 33.22
N GLU A 104 -2.16 10.78 33.96
CA GLU A 104 -3.53 11.28 34.14
C GLU A 104 -4.19 11.68 32.82
N VAL A 105 -3.51 12.50 31.99
CA VAL A 105 -4.01 12.90 30.67
C VAL A 105 -4.19 11.69 29.74
N ASN A 106 -3.27 10.72 29.79
CA ASN A 106 -3.38 9.49 29.01
C ASN A 106 -4.54 8.60 29.49
N ALA A 107 -4.81 8.57 30.80
CA ALA A 107 -5.90 7.79 31.39
C ALA A 107 -7.27 8.29 30.90
N VAL A 108 -7.48 9.61 30.81
CA VAL A 108 -8.72 10.18 30.24
C VAL A 108 -8.92 9.72 28.80
N LEU A 109 -7.86 9.77 27.98
CA LEU A 109 -7.94 9.33 26.58
C LEU A 109 -8.24 7.83 26.49
N ALA A 110 -7.61 7.00 27.32
CA ALA A 110 -7.84 5.56 27.38
C ALA A 110 -9.27 5.23 27.82
N ALA A 111 -9.82 5.94 28.81
CA ALA A 111 -11.20 5.76 29.27
C ALA A 111 -12.22 6.08 28.15
N VAL A 112 -12.00 7.18 27.41
CA VAL A 112 -12.86 7.55 26.29
C VAL A 112 -12.77 6.50 25.16
N ILE A 113 -11.57 6.01 24.84
CA ILE A 113 -11.39 4.92 23.86
C ILE A 113 -12.14 3.66 24.30
N LYS A 114 -12.02 3.27 25.58
CA LYS A 114 -12.72 2.10 26.13
C LYS A 114 -14.24 2.25 26.00
N ALA A 115 -14.79 3.40 26.38
CA ALA A 115 -16.22 3.68 26.25
C ALA A 115 -16.69 3.71 24.79
N GLU A 116 -15.89 4.25 23.85
CA GLU A 116 -16.18 4.18 22.42
C GLU A 116 -16.28 2.73 21.92
N VAL A 117 -15.33 1.87 22.31
CA VAL A 117 -15.32 0.44 21.92
C VAL A 117 -16.50 -0.32 22.53
N GLN A 118 -16.96 0.08 23.70
CA GLN A 118 -18.13 -0.49 24.38
C GLN A 118 -19.47 0.10 23.91
N ASN A 119 -19.50 0.95 22.88
CA ASN A 119 -20.69 1.68 22.41
C ASN A 119 -21.35 2.58 23.48
N GLN A 120 -20.60 2.99 24.51
CA GLN A 120 -21.05 3.88 25.58
C GLN A 120 -20.56 5.32 25.38
N GLY A 121 -19.59 5.54 24.50
CA GLY A 121 -19.06 6.85 24.11
C GLY A 121 -19.86 7.53 22.98
N ARG A 122 -19.32 8.65 22.47
CA ARG A 122 -19.93 9.38 21.34
C ARG A 122 -19.95 8.53 20.07
N ALA A 123 -21.13 8.42 19.44
CA ALA A 123 -21.32 7.67 18.19
C ALA A 123 -20.36 8.15 17.07
N SER A 124 -19.88 7.19 16.27
CA SER A 124 -18.97 7.46 15.18
C SER A 124 -19.70 8.05 13.97
N ASN A 125 -19.28 9.24 13.53
CA ASN A 125 -19.67 9.81 12.24
C ASN A 125 -18.72 9.39 11.09
N ALA A 126 -18.07 8.24 11.24
CA ALA A 126 -17.15 7.74 10.22
C ALA A 126 -17.89 7.50 8.91
N THR A 127 -17.31 7.93 7.79
CA THR A 127 -17.89 7.66 6.50
C THR A 127 -17.91 6.15 6.21
N ARG A 128 -18.98 5.64 5.59
CA ARG A 128 -19.04 4.23 5.18
C ARG A 128 -18.38 4.01 3.81
N PRO A 129 -18.05 2.76 3.44
CA PRO A 129 -17.69 2.40 2.07
C PRO A 129 -18.80 2.76 1.08
N LEU A 130 -18.41 3.26 -0.10
CA LEU A 130 -19.30 3.35 -1.24
C LEU A 130 -19.57 1.94 -1.77
N THR A 131 -20.84 1.59 -2.01
CA THR A 131 -21.17 0.31 -2.66
C THR A 131 -20.84 0.37 -4.16
N THR A 132 -20.76 -0.78 -4.82
CA THR A 132 -20.49 -0.84 -6.27
C THR A 132 -21.59 -0.13 -7.08
N THR A 133 -22.86 -0.33 -6.72
CA THR A 133 -23.99 0.35 -7.36
C THR A 133 -23.93 1.85 -7.17
N GLU A 134 -23.59 2.32 -5.97
CA GLU A 134 -23.43 3.76 -5.72
C GLU A 134 -22.24 4.36 -6.46
N PHE A 135 -21.15 3.61 -6.64
CA PHE A 135 -20.03 4.06 -7.46
C PHE A 135 -20.48 4.25 -8.91
N GLU A 136 -21.12 3.24 -9.51
CA GLU A 136 -21.66 3.30 -10.87
C GLU A 136 -22.67 4.45 -11.03
N SER A 137 -23.62 4.59 -10.11
CA SER A 137 -24.57 5.71 -10.11
C SER A 137 -23.87 7.06 -10.01
N THR A 138 -22.83 7.18 -9.18
CA THR A 138 -22.06 8.44 -9.07
C THR A 138 -21.38 8.77 -10.40
N ILE A 139 -20.74 7.79 -11.04
CA ILE A 139 -20.10 7.96 -12.35
C ILE A 139 -21.12 8.42 -13.39
N ARG A 140 -22.24 7.71 -13.52
CA ARG A 140 -23.29 8.02 -14.51
C ARG A 140 -23.94 9.38 -14.28
N ILE A 141 -24.21 9.76 -13.03
CA ILE A 141 -24.74 11.09 -12.70
C ILE A 141 -23.74 12.18 -13.12
N LEU A 142 -22.46 12.02 -12.82
CA LEU A 142 -21.44 12.99 -13.19
C LEU A 142 -21.28 13.09 -14.71
N GLU A 143 -21.18 11.96 -15.40
CA GLU A 143 -21.05 11.92 -16.87
C GLU A 143 -22.30 12.50 -17.56
N GLY A 144 -23.50 12.28 -17.01
CA GLY A 144 -24.74 12.89 -17.52
C GLY A 144 -24.82 14.42 -17.37
N THR A 145 -24.02 15.05 -16.50
CA THR A 145 -24.00 16.52 -16.41
C THR A 145 -23.26 17.21 -17.55
N ALA A 146 -22.56 16.45 -18.40
CA ALA A 146 -21.73 16.95 -19.49
C ALA A 146 -22.51 17.37 -20.75
N GLU A 147 -23.78 16.99 -20.85
CA GLU A 147 -24.56 17.13 -22.08
C GLU A 147 -24.75 18.60 -22.49
N GLY A 148 -24.33 18.94 -23.73
CA GLY A 148 -24.54 20.26 -24.35
C GLY A 148 -23.67 21.41 -23.83
N ASP A 149 -22.71 21.19 -22.92
CA ASP A 149 -21.90 22.25 -22.32
C ASP A 149 -20.43 21.83 -22.17
N ALA A 150 -19.55 22.45 -22.97
CA ALA A 150 -18.12 22.16 -22.99
C ALA A 150 -17.42 22.39 -21.62
N HIS A 151 -17.88 23.36 -20.82
CA HIS A 151 -17.32 23.59 -19.49
C HIS A 151 -17.71 22.46 -18.52
N ARG A 152 -18.97 22.03 -18.57
CA ARG A 152 -19.45 20.89 -17.76
C ARG A 152 -18.81 19.58 -18.18
N PHE A 153 -18.54 19.41 -19.47
CA PHE A 153 -17.79 18.27 -19.99
C PHE A 153 -16.41 18.11 -19.32
N HIS A 154 -15.57 19.14 -19.31
CA HIS A 154 -14.24 19.06 -18.69
C HIS A 154 -14.32 18.80 -17.18
N LYS A 155 -15.38 19.31 -16.53
CA LYS A 155 -15.64 19.04 -15.12
C LYS A 155 -16.03 17.58 -14.91
N ALA A 156 -17.01 17.06 -15.65
CA ALA A 156 -17.49 15.69 -15.53
C ALA A 156 -16.38 14.67 -15.81
N SER A 157 -15.69 14.78 -16.96
CA SER A 157 -14.58 13.90 -17.35
C SER A 157 -13.43 13.93 -16.35
N ARG A 158 -13.09 15.11 -15.79
CA ARG A 158 -12.11 15.23 -14.71
C ARG A 158 -12.55 14.48 -13.46
N LEU A 159 -13.75 14.75 -12.96
CA LEU A 159 -14.24 14.16 -11.71
C LEU A 159 -14.35 12.64 -11.80
N THR A 160 -14.87 12.11 -12.92
CA THR A 160 -15.01 10.66 -13.10
C THR A 160 -13.66 9.99 -13.32
N CYS A 161 -12.74 10.62 -14.05
CA CYS A 161 -11.36 10.13 -14.16
C CYS A 161 -10.64 10.11 -12.80
N MET A 162 -10.80 11.16 -11.98
CA MET A 162 -10.28 11.20 -10.61
C MET A 162 -10.85 10.06 -9.76
N MET A 163 -12.15 9.80 -9.83
CA MET A 163 -12.79 8.69 -9.11
C MET A 163 -12.27 7.32 -9.55
N LYS A 164 -12.18 7.09 -10.87
CA LYS A 164 -11.65 5.85 -11.46
C LYS A 164 -10.19 5.64 -11.02
N LEU A 165 -9.36 6.67 -11.06
CA LEU A 165 -7.97 6.59 -10.59
C LEU A 165 -7.88 6.34 -9.08
N GLN A 166 -8.71 7.02 -8.28
CA GLN A 166 -8.77 6.83 -6.83
C GLN A 166 -9.18 5.41 -6.44
N TRP A 167 -10.17 4.84 -7.14
CA TRP A 167 -10.60 3.47 -6.97
C TRP A 167 -9.45 2.50 -7.26
N HIS A 168 -8.85 2.64 -8.44
CA HIS A 168 -7.78 1.76 -8.88
C HIS A 168 -6.56 1.85 -7.97
N THR A 169 -6.17 3.01 -7.49
CA THR A 169 -4.94 3.16 -6.68
C THR A 169 -5.15 2.95 -5.18
N ILE A 170 -6.39 2.90 -4.70
CA ILE A 170 -6.74 2.95 -3.27
C ILE A 170 -6.11 4.19 -2.58
N ALA A 171 -5.94 5.27 -3.34
CA ALA A 171 -5.25 6.47 -2.89
C ALA A 171 -6.14 7.39 -2.06
N GLN A 172 -5.53 8.26 -1.28
CA GLN A 172 -6.24 9.40 -0.69
C GLN A 172 -6.53 10.43 -1.77
N THR A 173 -7.59 11.21 -1.57
CA THR A 173 -7.93 12.30 -2.48
C THR A 173 -6.78 13.30 -2.64
N ASP A 174 -6.06 13.60 -1.54
CA ASP A 174 -4.88 14.46 -1.58
C ASP A 174 -3.77 13.95 -2.50
N ASP A 175 -3.59 12.62 -2.58
CA ASP A 175 -2.59 12.01 -3.43
C ASP A 175 -3.01 12.12 -4.90
N ILE A 176 -4.29 11.86 -5.20
CA ILE A 176 -4.87 12.02 -6.55
C ILE A 176 -4.74 13.47 -7.04
N CYS A 177 -4.96 14.45 -6.17
CA CYS A 177 -4.82 15.87 -6.52
C CYS A 177 -3.36 16.31 -6.74
N LYS A 178 -2.38 15.47 -6.43
CA LYS A 178 -0.93 15.74 -6.58
C LYS A 178 -0.27 14.95 -7.71
N VAL A 179 -0.99 14.05 -8.37
CA VAL A 179 -0.47 13.31 -9.53
C VAL A 179 -0.06 14.30 -10.61
N GLU A 180 1.20 14.27 -11.02
CA GLU A 180 1.68 15.05 -12.16
C GLU A 180 1.37 14.32 -13.46
N THR A 181 1.04 15.07 -14.52
CA THR A 181 0.74 14.48 -15.83
C THR A 181 1.92 13.62 -16.30
N LYS A 182 3.15 14.13 -16.17
CA LYS A 182 4.40 13.44 -16.56
C LYS A 182 4.67 12.11 -15.83
N ASP A 183 3.97 11.83 -14.71
CA ASP A 183 4.18 10.63 -13.91
C ASP A 183 3.46 9.40 -14.49
N LEU A 184 2.57 9.58 -15.48
CA LEU A 184 1.91 8.50 -16.21
C LEU A 184 2.80 7.99 -17.34
N ARG A 185 2.98 6.66 -17.40
CA ARG A 185 3.75 5.98 -18.46
C ARG A 185 3.17 4.63 -18.82
N SER A 186 3.55 4.09 -19.97
CA SER A 186 3.41 2.65 -20.21
C SER A 186 4.26 1.85 -19.22
N HIS A 187 3.77 0.69 -18.79
CA HIS A 187 4.54 -0.20 -17.93
C HIS A 187 5.76 -0.76 -18.67
N SER A 188 6.94 -0.77 -18.05
CA SER A 188 8.19 -1.14 -18.73
C SER A 188 8.21 -2.58 -19.26
N PHE A 189 7.59 -3.53 -18.54
CA PHE A 189 7.53 -4.93 -18.96
C PHE A 189 6.26 -5.29 -19.74
N PHE A 190 5.21 -4.46 -19.64
CA PHE A 190 3.91 -4.72 -20.27
C PHE A 190 3.41 -3.47 -21.01
N PRO A 191 4.23 -2.89 -21.91
CA PRO A 191 3.96 -1.57 -22.48
C PRO A 191 2.75 -1.52 -23.39
N GLY A 192 2.26 -2.67 -23.87
CA GLY A 192 1.09 -2.76 -24.75
C GLY A 192 -0.26 -2.87 -24.05
N CYS A 193 -0.30 -3.13 -22.74
CA CYS A 193 -1.57 -3.41 -22.04
C CYS A 193 -1.71 -2.78 -20.65
N ALA A 194 -0.64 -2.23 -20.08
CA ALA A 194 -0.65 -1.65 -18.74
C ALA A 194 0.01 -0.27 -18.69
N LEU A 195 -0.52 0.60 -17.84
CA LEU A 195 0.14 1.83 -17.44
C LEU A 195 0.79 1.68 -16.07
N GLN A 196 1.77 2.55 -15.80
CA GLN A 196 2.40 2.71 -14.51
C GLN A 196 2.39 4.18 -14.12
N MET A 197 1.88 4.46 -12.91
CA MET A 197 2.14 5.73 -12.23
C MET A 197 3.51 5.66 -11.56
N ARG A 198 4.33 6.71 -11.64
CA ARG A 198 5.64 6.74 -10.97
C ARG A 198 5.59 7.13 -9.50
N CYS A 199 4.62 7.95 -9.11
CA CYS A 199 4.54 8.52 -7.77
C CYS A 199 3.10 8.41 -7.23
N PRO A 200 2.78 7.34 -6.47
CA PRO A 200 3.62 6.15 -6.21
C PRO A 200 3.64 5.16 -7.39
N ALA A 201 4.67 4.29 -7.43
CA ALA A 201 4.79 3.20 -8.39
C ALA A 201 3.59 2.23 -8.29
N GLN A 202 2.65 2.27 -9.24
CA GLN A 202 1.46 1.40 -9.27
C GLN A 202 1.05 1.06 -10.71
N ILE A 203 0.67 -0.20 -10.92
CA ILE A 203 0.13 -0.74 -12.17
C ILE A 203 -1.35 -0.37 -12.30
N LEU A 204 -1.71 0.13 -13.48
CA LEU A 204 -3.08 0.40 -13.90
C LEU A 204 -3.43 -0.51 -15.09
N LEU A 205 -4.57 -1.20 -14.97
CA LEU A 205 -5.12 -2.07 -16.01
C LEU A 205 -6.49 -1.54 -16.45
N GLY A 206 -6.86 -1.80 -17.70
CA GLY A 206 -8.22 -1.53 -18.17
C GLY A 206 -9.21 -2.43 -17.45
N ALA A 207 -10.45 -1.96 -17.25
CA ALA A 207 -11.51 -2.75 -16.65
C ALA A 207 -12.58 -3.08 -17.70
N LYS A 208 -13.14 -4.30 -17.64
CA LYS A 208 -14.25 -4.68 -18.53
C LYS A 208 -15.48 -3.81 -18.30
N ASN A 209 -15.78 -3.48 -17.04
CA ASN A 209 -16.81 -2.50 -16.70
C ASN A 209 -16.28 -1.08 -16.96
N THR A 210 -16.94 -0.35 -17.87
CA THR A 210 -16.55 0.99 -18.33
C THR A 210 -16.66 2.06 -17.25
N ASP A 211 -17.57 1.91 -16.29
CA ASP A 211 -17.70 2.82 -15.14
C ASP A 211 -16.44 2.80 -14.26
N TYR A 212 -15.70 1.68 -14.27
CA TYR A 212 -14.45 1.51 -13.53
C TYR A 212 -13.20 1.60 -14.41
N CYS A 213 -13.31 1.70 -15.74
CA CYS A 213 -12.15 1.59 -16.61
C CYS A 213 -11.29 2.87 -16.55
N VAL A 214 -10.17 2.78 -15.83
CA VAL A 214 -9.22 3.90 -15.66
C VAL A 214 -8.51 4.26 -16.97
N LEU A 215 -8.25 3.29 -17.86
CA LEU A 215 -7.61 3.56 -19.15
C LEU A 215 -8.50 4.41 -20.07
N VAL A 216 -9.78 4.07 -20.19
CA VAL A 216 -10.76 4.87 -20.94
C VAL A 216 -10.91 6.25 -20.30
N GLY A 217 -11.09 6.31 -18.98
CA GLY A 217 -11.21 7.58 -18.26
C GLY A 217 -10.00 8.49 -18.48
N LEU A 218 -8.78 7.95 -18.43
CA LEU A 218 -7.55 8.70 -18.68
C LEU A 218 -7.44 9.12 -20.15
N ALA A 219 -7.71 8.23 -21.11
CA ALA A 219 -7.55 8.51 -22.52
C ALA A 219 -8.49 9.63 -22.98
N CYS A 220 -9.77 9.54 -22.63
CA CYS A 220 -10.78 10.54 -22.99
C CYS A 220 -10.50 11.89 -22.31
N TYR A 221 -10.18 11.88 -21.02
CA TYR A 221 -9.87 13.11 -20.28
C TYR A 221 -8.60 13.80 -20.77
N LEU A 222 -7.49 13.06 -20.90
CA LEU A 222 -6.18 13.63 -21.26
C LEU A 222 -6.20 14.20 -22.66
N GLU A 223 -6.68 13.44 -23.65
CA GLU A 223 -6.65 13.90 -25.05
C GLU A 223 -7.55 15.12 -25.23
N SER A 224 -8.74 15.13 -24.63
CA SER A 224 -9.64 16.29 -24.67
C SER A 224 -9.00 17.52 -24.02
N THR A 225 -8.45 17.36 -22.81
CA THR A 225 -7.85 18.46 -22.05
C THR A 225 -6.63 19.04 -22.76
N LEU A 226 -5.74 18.20 -23.30
CA LEU A 226 -4.54 18.65 -24.02
C LEU A 226 -4.90 19.28 -25.38
N THR A 227 -5.93 18.77 -26.07
CA THR A 227 -6.40 19.34 -27.34
C THR A 227 -6.91 20.78 -27.17
N ASP A 228 -7.53 21.10 -26.04
CA ASP A 228 -7.96 22.47 -25.71
C ASP A 228 -6.81 23.33 -25.13
N GLY A 229 -5.55 22.89 -25.25
CA GLY A 229 -4.37 23.65 -24.83
C GLY A 229 -4.14 23.66 -23.32
N ASN A 230 -4.89 22.87 -22.54
CA ASN A 230 -4.78 22.84 -21.08
C ASN A 230 -3.63 21.91 -20.63
N ASN A 231 -2.40 22.31 -20.97
CA ASN A 231 -1.18 21.59 -20.60
C ASN A 231 -0.69 22.04 -19.21
N LYS A 232 -1.21 21.42 -18.15
CA LYS A 232 -0.86 21.73 -16.77
C LYS A 232 0.02 20.65 -16.16
N LYS A 233 0.84 21.07 -15.18
CA LYS A 233 1.76 20.18 -14.44
C LYS A 233 1.04 19.02 -13.77
N TYR A 234 -0.06 19.30 -13.06
CA TYR A 234 -0.85 18.28 -12.39
C TYR A 234 -1.94 17.75 -13.31
N LEU A 235 -2.13 16.43 -13.26
CA LEU A 235 -3.05 15.69 -14.13
C LEU A 235 -4.46 16.28 -14.12
N PHE A 236 -4.97 16.64 -12.94
CA PHE A 236 -6.34 17.15 -12.75
C PHE A 236 -6.39 18.64 -12.43
N ALA A 237 -5.43 19.43 -12.93
CA ALA A 237 -5.42 20.87 -12.70
C ALA A 237 -6.58 21.60 -13.42
N GLU A 238 -7.12 22.62 -12.75
CA GLU A 238 -8.11 23.55 -13.29
C GLU A 238 -7.47 24.92 -13.51
N SER A 239 -7.72 25.54 -14.66
CA SER A 239 -7.46 26.97 -14.85
C SER A 239 -8.41 27.77 -13.97
N ALA A 240 -7.85 28.67 -13.16
CA ALA A 240 -8.61 29.60 -12.34
C ALA A 240 -8.38 31.02 -12.88
N PRO A 241 -9.41 31.74 -13.34
CA PRO A 241 -9.25 33.14 -13.72
C PRO A 241 -8.70 33.94 -12.53
N GLY A 242 -7.55 34.61 -12.71
CA GLY A 242 -7.01 35.57 -11.74
C GLY A 242 -6.28 34.99 -10.51
N VAL A 243 -6.06 33.67 -10.42
CA VAL A 243 -5.27 33.07 -9.33
C VAL A 243 -3.86 32.74 -9.82
N VAL A 244 -2.96 33.72 -9.72
CA VAL A 244 -1.52 33.53 -9.92
C VAL A 244 -0.92 33.02 -8.61
N LEU A 245 -0.55 31.75 -8.55
CA LEU A 245 0.25 31.23 -7.44
C LEU A 245 1.73 31.54 -7.73
N ARG A 246 2.23 32.68 -7.23
CA ARG A 246 3.68 32.88 -7.12
C ARG A 246 4.21 32.11 -5.93
N ARG A 247 5.20 31.24 -6.15
CA ARG A 247 6.17 30.87 -5.12
C ARG A 247 7.56 30.74 -5.74
N ASP A 248 8.49 31.48 -5.12
CA ASP A 248 9.96 31.39 -5.16
C ASP A 248 10.57 30.59 -6.32
N GLY A 249 11.00 31.32 -7.35
CA GLY A 249 11.97 30.86 -8.34
C GLY A 249 11.48 29.72 -9.24
N ASN A 250 11.00 30.10 -10.42
CA ASN A 250 10.97 29.26 -11.63
C ASN A 250 9.79 28.32 -11.84
N ASN A 251 8.53 28.70 -11.54
CA ASN A 251 7.38 28.42 -12.43
C ASN A 251 6.09 29.09 -11.93
N MET A 252 5.35 29.70 -12.87
CA MET A 252 4.04 30.31 -12.63
C MET A 252 2.95 29.23 -12.78
N GLU A 253 2.38 28.73 -11.68
CA GLU A 253 1.21 27.84 -11.76
C GLU A 253 -0.07 28.69 -11.79
N GLU A 254 -0.69 28.80 -12.97
CA GLU A 254 -2.08 29.24 -13.10
C GLU A 254 -3.03 28.13 -12.65
N GLY A 255 -3.83 28.37 -11.61
CA GLY A 255 -4.90 27.45 -11.18
C GLY A 255 -5.01 27.21 -9.69
N TYR A 256 -5.99 26.39 -9.29
CA TYR A 256 -6.13 25.93 -7.90
C TYR A 256 -4.98 24.99 -7.54
N GLY A 257 -4.33 25.23 -6.40
CA GLY A 257 -3.36 24.29 -5.82
C GLY A 257 -4.01 22.96 -5.40
N PRO A 258 -3.21 21.93 -5.03
CA PRO A 258 -3.73 20.61 -4.67
C PRO A 258 -4.84 20.62 -3.60
N GLU A 259 -4.73 21.49 -2.59
CA GLU A 259 -5.71 21.63 -1.51
C GLU A 259 -7.06 22.15 -2.04
N GLY A 260 -7.05 23.22 -2.84
CA GLY A 260 -8.27 23.76 -3.45
C GLY A 260 -8.93 22.77 -4.44
N ARG A 261 -8.12 21.98 -5.16
CA ARG A 261 -8.65 20.89 -6.00
C ARG A 261 -9.32 19.80 -5.18
N ASN A 262 -8.70 19.41 -4.06
CA ASN A 262 -9.28 18.44 -3.13
C ASN A 262 -10.62 18.96 -2.61
N GLU A 263 -10.67 20.17 -2.03
CA GLU A 263 -11.92 20.77 -1.52
C GLU A 263 -13.03 20.77 -2.57
N ARG A 264 -12.75 21.19 -3.80
CA ARG A 264 -13.72 21.18 -4.91
C ARG A 264 -14.20 19.77 -5.24
N TYR A 265 -13.29 18.82 -5.39
CA TYR A 265 -13.65 17.42 -5.66
C TYR A 265 -14.56 16.86 -4.56
N GLN A 266 -14.24 17.10 -3.29
CA GLN A 266 -15.08 16.69 -2.17
C GLN A 266 -16.46 17.36 -2.20
N GLN A 267 -16.53 18.66 -2.49
CA GLN A 267 -17.80 19.39 -2.60
C GLN A 267 -18.70 18.82 -3.70
N GLN A 268 -18.14 18.51 -4.88
CA GLN A 268 -18.89 17.95 -5.98
C GLN A 268 -19.45 16.56 -5.66
N LEU A 269 -18.62 15.67 -5.10
CA LEU A 269 -19.08 14.33 -4.68
C LEU A 269 -20.14 14.43 -3.57
N THR A 270 -19.93 15.30 -2.59
CA THR A 270 -20.91 15.53 -1.53
C THR A 270 -22.24 16.05 -2.08
N HIS A 271 -22.21 16.88 -3.12
CA HIS A 271 -23.42 17.35 -3.78
C HIS A 271 -24.18 16.19 -4.46
N VAL A 272 -23.48 15.29 -5.15
CA VAL A 272 -24.10 14.08 -5.74
C VAL A 272 -24.70 13.19 -4.66
N TRP A 273 -23.95 12.92 -3.58
CA TRP A 273 -24.39 12.00 -2.52
C TRP A 273 -25.42 12.58 -1.54
N LYS A 274 -25.85 13.84 -1.72
CA LYS A 274 -26.99 14.40 -1.01
C LYS A 274 -28.34 13.98 -1.61
N ARG A 275 -28.33 13.42 -2.82
CA ARG A 275 -29.53 12.91 -3.47
C ARG A 275 -30.10 11.72 -2.68
N SER A 276 -31.41 11.51 -2.77
CA SER A 276 -32.15 10.53 -1.95
C SER A 276 -31.84 9.06 -2.28
N ASP A 277 -31.27 8.79 -3.45
CA ASP A 277 -30.80 7.49 -3.93
C ASP A 277 -29.52 7.01 -3.23
N PHE A 278 -28.82 7.87 -2.49
CA PHE A 278 -27.63 7.52 -1.72
C PHE A 278 -27.94 7.37 -0.24
N GLN A 279 -27.44 6.30 0.38
CA GLN A 279 -27.53 6.20 1.84
C GLN A 279 -26.60 7.23 2.50
N ARG A 280 -26.97 7.68 3.70
CA ARG A 280 -26.20 8.69 4.45
C ARG A 280 -24.78 8.22 4.81
N GLN A 281 -23.99 9.15 5.34
CA GLN A 281 -22.61 8.94 5.81
C GLN A 281 -21.59 8.64 4.70
N LEU A 282 -21.80 9.20 3.51
CA LEU A 282 -20.77 9.24 2.47
C LEU A 282 -19.89 10.50 2.61
N GLY A 283 -18.64 10.38 2.18
CA GLY A 283 -17.70 11.50 2.09
C GLY A 283 -16.49 11.11 1.25
N ALA A 284 -15.51 12.01 1.08
CA ALA A 284 -14.40 11.82 0.12
C ALA A 284 -13.65 10.48 0.26
N HIS A 285 -13.51 9.98 1.50
CA HIS A 285 -12.87 8.70 1.78
C HIS A 285 -13.74 7.48 1.44
N SER A 286 -15.04 7.64 1.17
CA SER A 286 -15.95 6.55 0.83
C SER A 286 -15.57 5.84 -0.47
N VAL A 287 -15.00 6.55 -1.45
CA VAL A 287 -14.49 5.95 -2.70
C VAL A 287 -13.39 4.94 -2.39
N ARG A 288 -12.35 5.36 -1.64
CA ARG A 288 -11.26 4.49 -1.21
C ARG A 288 -11.76 3.34 -0.35
N LYS A 289 -12.67 3.60 0.60
CA LYS A 289 -13.26 2.55 1.45
C LYS A 289 -14.05 1.54 0.62
N GLY A 290 -14.76 1.98 -0.42
CA GLY A 290 -15.45 1.12 -1.37
C GLY A 290 -14.48 0.20 -2.12
N ALA A 291 -13.37 0.73 -2.61
CA ALA A 291 -12.34 -0.08 -3.26
C ALA A 291 -11.72 -1.14 -2.32
N VAL A 292 -11.52 -0.80 -1.04
CA VAL A 292 -11.05 -1.74 -0.01
C VAL A 292 -12.08 -2.82 0.28
N ASP A 293 -13.35 -2.44 0.48
CA ASP A 293 -14.45 -3.37 0.72
C ASP A 293 -14.63 -4.32 -0.46
N TYR A 294 -14.63 -3.80 -1.69
CA TYR A 294 -14.68 -4.60 -2.91
C TYR A 294 -13.53 -5.59 -2.99
N SER A 295 -12.30 -5.13 -2.76
CA SER A 295 -11.11 -6.01 -2.78
C SER A 295 -11.23 -7.13 -1.74
N THR A 296 -11.72 -6.80 -0.54
CA THR A 296 -11.92 -7.76 0.54
C THR A 296 -12.98 -8.81 0.17
N LYS A 297 -14.09 -8.37 -0.44
CA LYS A 297 -15.14 -9.27 -0.99
C LYS A 297 -14.64 -10.16 -2.12
N CYS A 298 -13.64 -9.71 -2.88
CA CYS A 298 -12.92 -10.52 -3.86
C CYS A 298 -11.83 -11.42 -3.24
N GLY A 299 -11.76 -11.53 -1.91
CA GLY A 299 -10.85 -12.43 -1.20
C GLY A 299 -9.43 -11.89 -1.02
N LYS A 300 -9.19 -10.57 -1.21
CA LYS A 300 -7.89 -9.96 -0.96
C LYS A 300 -7.69 -9.70 0.53
N VAL A 301 -6.49 -9.97 1.03
CA VAL A 301 -6.15 -9.76 2.44
C VAL A 301 -5.74 -8.30 2.70
N LEU A 302 -5.91 -7.84 3.94
CA LEU A 302 -5.63 -6.46 4.34
C LEU A 302 -4.19 -6.04 4.01
N GLU A 303 -3.23 -6.95 4.14
CA GLU A 303 -1.83 -6.66 3.79
C GLU A 303 -1.67 -6.28 2.31
N GLN A 304 -2.33 -6.98 1.39
CA GLN A 304 -2.30 -6.67 -0.04
C GLN A 304 -2.94 -5.30 -0.33
N VAL A 305 -4.05 -5.00 0.36
CA VAL A 305 -4.73 -3.70 0.30
C VAL A 305 -3.82 -2.57 0.79
N GLU A 306 -3.16 -2.75 1.93
CA GLU A 306 -2.24 -1.77 2.50
C GLU A 306 -1.01 -1.55 1.61
N ILE A 307 -0.46 -2.64 1.04
CA ILE A 307 0.64 -2.59 0.08
C ILE A 307 0.22 -1.76 -1.13
N ARG A 308 -0.94 -2.04 -1.72
CA ARG A 308 -1.44 -1.27 -2.87
C ARG A 308 -1.70 0.18 -2.51
N GLY A 309 -2.40 0.43 -1.41
CA GLY A 309 -2.69 1.79 -0.97
C GLY A 309 -1.46 2.59 -0.56
N ARG A 310 -0.28 1.94 -0.44
CA ARG A 310 1.00 2.53 -0.04
C ARG A 310 0.92 3.22 1.34
N TRP A 311 0.12 2.67 2.26
CA TRP A 311 -0.13 3.32 3.55
C TRP A 311 1.06 3.17 4.51
N LYS A 312 1.37 4.24 5.23
CA LYS A 312 2.34 4.24 6.32
C LYS A 312 1.64 3.90 7.64
N SER A 313 2.24 3.03 8.46
CA SER A 313 1.78 2.84 9.84
C SER A 313 2.10 4.07 10.70
N GLN A 314 1.41 4.22 11.84
CA GLN A 314 1.61 5.33 12.78
C GLN A 314 3.04 5.46 13.32
N ARG A 315 3.81 4.36 13.38
CA ARG A 315 5.22 4.36 13.83
C ARG A 315 6.22 4.67 12.71
N GLY A 316 5.76 4.91 11.48
CA GLY A 316 6.64 5.14 10.33
C GLY A 316 7.42 3.90 9.87
N ASP A 317 7.24 2.74 10.51
CA ASP A 317 8.05 1.53 10.27
C ASP A 317 7.76 0.81 8.96
N LYS A 318 6.61 1.08 8.31
CA LYS A 318 6.24 0.45 7.02
C LYS A 318 6.91 1.11 5.80
N VAL A 319 8.01 1.84 5.97
CA VAL A 319 8.85 2.34 4.85
C VAL A 319 9.60 1.19 4.15
N ALA A 320 9.75 0.02 4.80
CA ALA A 320 10.36 -1.16 4.19
C ALA A 320 9.55 -1.72 2.99
N ASN A 321 8.25 -1.45 2.93
CA ASN A 321 7.35 -1.79 1.82
C ASN A 321 7.44 -0.76 0.67
N HIS A 322 8.49 0.03 0.54
CA HIS A 322 8.63 0.98 -0.58
C HIS A 322 9.83 0.68 -1.48
N CYS A 323 10.79 -0.14 -1.05
CA CYS A 323 12.07 -0.24 -1.77
C CYS A 323 12.72 -1.63 -1.82
N ILE A 324 12.12 -2.70 -1.27
CA ILE A 324 12.88 -3.96 -1.01
C ILE A 324 12.18 -5.26 -1.46
N SER A 325 10.84 -5.38 -1.46
CA SER A 325 10.18 -6.67 -1.77
C SER A 325 9.88 -6.84 -3.27
N VAL A 326 10.34 -7.95 -3.84
CA VAL A 326 10.04 -8.39 -5.22
C VAL A 326 8.55 -8.74 -5.36
N ASP A 327 7.89 -9.14 -4.26
CA ASP A 327 6.47 -9.50 -4.22
C ASP A 327 5.53 -8.29 -4.39
N GLN A 328 6.06 -7.07 -4.33
CA GLN A 328 5.23 -5.86 -4.44
C GLN A 328 4.65 -5.67 -5.83
N ILE A 329 5.39 -6.00 -6.89
CA ILE A 329 4.87 -5.88 -8.25
C ILE A 329 3.79 -6.93 -8.52
N GLN A 330 3.97 -8.14 -7.99
CA GLN A 330 3.00 -9.23 -8.10
C GLN A 330 1.74 -8.93 -7.29
N THR A 331 1.92 -8.47 -6.05
CA THR A 331 0.81 -8.04 -5.18
C THR A 331 0.07 -6.88 -5.82
N ASP A 332 0.79 -5.89 -6.35
CA ASP A 332 0.18 -4.73 -6.99
C ASP A 332 -0.56 -5.12 -8.27
N ALA A 333 -0.01 -6.02 -9.10
CA ALA A 333 -0.69 -6.55 -10.27
C ALA A 333 -1.95 -7.34 -9.90
N ALA A 334 -1.86 -8.25 -8.91
CA ALA A 334 -3.01 -9.02 -8.44
C ALA A 334 -4.13 -8.13 -7.87
N MET A 335 -3.76 -7.02 -7.23
CA MET A 335 -4.70 -6.02 -6.76
C MET A 335 -5.24 -5.12 -7.89
N ALA A 336 -4.42 -4.78 -8.90
CA ALA A 336 -4.88 -4.07 -10.10
C ALA A 336 -5.91 -4.90 -10.88
N THR A 337 -5.66 -6.20 -11.05
CA THR A 337 -6.61 -7.18 -11.61
C THR A 337 -7.90 -7.22 -10.81
N CYS A 338 -7.81 -7.21 -9.48
CA CYS A 338 -8.98 -7.20 -8.61
C CYS A 338 -9.83 -5.94 -8.82
N LEU A 339 -9.21 -4.77 -8.84
CA LEU A 339 -9.92 -3.49 -8.93
C LEU A 339 -10.39 -3.15 -10.35
N ALA A 340 -9.90 -3.87 -11.37
CA ALA A 340 -10.45 -3.88 -12.71
C ALA A 340 -11.79 -4.66 -12.73
N VAL A 341 -12.85 -4.00 -12.26
CA VAL A 341 -14.19 -4.60 -12.13
C VAL A 341 -14.66 -5.21 -13.45
N GLY A 342 -15.16 -6.45 -13.38
CA GLY A 342 -15.54 -7.26 -14.54
C GLY A 342 -14.36 -7.98 -15.21
N GLY A 343 -13.14 -7.82 -14.69
CA GLY A 343 -11.90 -8.43 -15.19
C GLY A 343 -11.00 -7.41 -15.90
N PRO A 344 -9.68 -7.62 -15.87
CA PRO A 344 -8.73 -6.77 -16.56
C PRO A 344 -8.83 -6.96 -18.08
N VAL A 345 -8.70 -5.87 -18.82
CA VAL A 345 -8.74 -5.87 -20.29
C VAL A 345 -7.63 -5.00 -20.88
N THR A 346 -7.23 -5.33 -22.10
CA THR A 346 -6.47 -4.47 -22.99
C THR A 346 -7.28 -4.10 -24.23
N TYR A 347 -6.83 -3.09 -24.95
CA TYR A 347 -7.45 -2.60 -26.18
C TYR A 347 -6.50 -2.89 -27.34
N LYS A 348 -6.94 -3.72 -28.28
CA LYS A 348 -6.11 -4.18 -29.39
C LYS A 348 -6.70 -3.76 -30.72
N ILE A 349 -5.87 -3.17 -31.56
CA ILE A 349 -6.24 -2.79 -32.92
C ILE A 349 -6.46 -4.06 -33.72
N LYS A 350 -7.62 -4.17 -34.40
CA LYS A 350 -7.89 -5.32 -35.27
C LYS A 350 -6.98 -5.28 -36.50
N PRO A 351 -6.39 -6.40 -36.93
CA PRO A 351 -5.47 -6.42 -38.07
C PRO A 351 -6.09 -5.87 -39.37
N ASP A 352 -7.38 -6.09 -39.59
CA ASP A 352 -8.14 -5.65 -40.75
C ASP A 352 -8.72 -4.24 -40.60
N SER A 353 -8.39 -3.49 -39.54
CA SER A 353 -8.91 -2.14 -39.30
C SER A 353 -8.30 -1.04 -40.17
N HIS A 354 -7.19 -1.33 -40.86
CA HIS A 354 -6.34 -0.34 -41.56
C HIS A 354 -5.72 0.75 -40.66
N VAL A 355 -5.82 0.61 -39.33
CA VAL A 355 -5.24 1.56 -38.37
C VAL A 355 -3.77 1.22 -38.14
N SER A 356 -2.88 2.09 -38.62
CA SER A 356 -1.44 2.01 -38.30
C SER A 356 -1.12 2.77 -37.01
N VAL A 357 0.04 2.48 -36.40
CA VAL A 357 0.53 3.23 -35.24
C VAL A 357 0.71 4.72 -35.59
N ALA A 358 1.27 5.03 -36.77
CA ALA A 358 1.44 6.41 -37.22
C ALA A 358 0.09 7.14 -37.33
N TRP A 359 -0.90 6.49 -37.95
CA TRP A 359 -2.26 7.03 -38.07
C TRP A 359 -2.90 7.29 -36.69
N MET A 360 -2.72 6.37 -35.73
CA MET A 360 -3.24 6.56 -34.37
C MET A 360 -2.60 7.76 -33.68
N LEU A 361 -1.28 7.93 -33.81
CA LEU A 361 -0.56 9.05 -33.21
C LEU A 361 -0.96 10.39 -33.82
N GLU A 362 -1.37 10.40 -35.08
CA GLU A 362 -1.77 11.61 -35.81
C GLU A 362 -3.24 11.99 -35.56
N HIS A 363 -4.15 11.02 -35.59
CA HIS A 363 -5.59 11.31 -35.59
C HIS A 363 -6.30 10.98 -34.28
N VAL A 364 -5.79 10.02 -33.50
CA VAL A 364 -6.43 9.59 -32.25
C VAL A 364 -5.87 10.32 -31.06
N VAL A 365 -4.54 10.29 -30.89
CA VAL A 365 -3.84 10.85 -29.73
C VAL A 365 -2.75 11.89 -30.07
N PRO A 366 -2.95 12.83 -31.01
CA PRO A 366 -1.94 13.83 -31.35
C PRO A 366 -1.52 14.68 -30.15
N SER A 367 -2.45 15.03 -29.25
CA SER A 367 -2.15 15.92 -28.14
C SER A 367 -1.37 15.20 -27.03
N ILE A 368 -1.79 13.97 -26.67
CA ILE A 368 -1.00 13.11 -25.77
C ILE A 368 0.37 12.80 -26.38
N ASN A 369 0.43 12.48 -27.67
CA ASN A 369 1.70 12.23 -28.38
C ASN A 369 2.62 13.44 -28.31
N GLY A 370 2.11 14.64 -28.59
CA GLY A 370 2.85 15.89 -28.46
C GLY A 370 3.42 16.10 -27.06
N PHE A 371 2.63 15.83 -26.01
CA PHE A 371 3.07 15.99 -24.62
C PHE A 371 4.17 15.01 -24.21
N TYR A 372 4.08 13.73 -24.60
CA TYR A 372 5.05 12.69 -24.20
C TYR A 372 6.19 12.46 -25.20
N ARG A 373 6.21 13.17 -26.34
CA ARG A 373 7.16 12.94 -27.45
C ARG A 373 8.64 12.93 -27.04
N ALA A 374 9.00 13.73 -26.03
CA ALA A 374 10.38 13.83 -25.54
C ALA A 374 10.89 12.52 -24.91
N ASP A 375 9.98 11.67 -24.43
CA ASP A 375 10.31 10.43 -23.76
C ASP A 375 10.02 9.22 -24.63
N LYS A 376 11.02 8.85 -25.45
CA LYS A 376 10.93 7.73 -26.38
C LYS A 376 10.71 6.37 -25.71
N SER A 377 10.98 6.25 -24.41
CA SER A 377 10.76 5.00 -23.65
C SER A 377 9.31 4.83 -23.20
N ASN A 378 8.48 5.85 -23.37
CA ASN A 378 7.10 5.86 -22.92
C ASN A 378 6.15 5.57 -24.09
N HIS A 379 5.55 4.38 -24.08
CA HIS A 379 4.58 3.90 -25.06
C HIS A 379 3.12 4.17 -24.64
N ILE A 380 2.90 5.13 -23.73
CA ILE A 380 1.55 5.48 -23.22
C ILE A 380 0.55 5.78 -24.34
N THR A 381 1.02 6.35 -25.46
CA THR A 381 0.18 6.67 -26.63
C THR A 381 -0.41 5.43 -27.29
N GLN A 382 0.27 4.29 -27.27
CA GLN A 382 -0.27 3.04 -27.83
C GLN A 382 -1.40 2.50 -26.95
N VAL A 383 -1.19 2.48 -25.63
CA VAL A 383 -2.18 1.98 -24.66
C VAL A 383 -3.42 2.88 -24.62
N LEU A 384 -3.23 4.19 -24.43
CA LEU A 384 -4.34 5.13 -24.36
C LEU A 384 -4.96 5.39 -25.72
N GLY A 385 -4.19 5.34 -26.82
CA GLY A 385 -4.72 5.54 -28.16
C GLY A 385 -5.66 4.42 -28.59
N ALA A 386 -5.32 3.16 -28.32
CA ALA A 386 -6.25 2.06 -28.57
C ALA A 386 -7.52 2.17 -27.70
N ALA A 387 -7.39 2.54 -26.42
CA ALA A 387 -8.52 2.73 -25.52
C ALA A 387 -9.44 3.89 -25.97
N LEU A 388 -8.87 5.02 -26.39
CA LEU A 388 -9.61 6.18 -26.88
C LEU A 388 -10.32 5.89 -28.20
N LEU A 389 -9.61 5.23 -29.13
CA LEU A 389 -10.20 4.83 -30.41
C LEU A 389 -11.39 3.89 -30.17
N TRP A 390 -11.26 2.90 -29.28
CA TRP A 390 -12.40 2.07 -28.91
C TRP A 390 -13.57 2.88 -28.33
N ALA A 391 -13.27 3.78 -27.39
CA ALA A 391 -14.27 4.60 -26.72
C ALA A 391 -15.03 5.54 -27.67
N ALA A 392 -14.40 6.05 -28.73
CA ALA A 392 -15.04 6.94 -29.71
C ALA A 392 -16.21 6.29 -30.46
N PHE A 393 -16.18 4.95 -30.57
CA PHE A 393 -17.19 4.11 -31.22
C PHE A 393 -18.20 3.49 -30.24
N GLN A 394 -18.12 3.80 -28.94
CA GLN A 394 -19.12 3.35 -27.96
C GLN A 394 -20.13 4.48 -27.69
N PRO A 395 -21.44 4.29 -27.99
CA PRO A 395 -22.46 5.31 -27.77
C PRO A 395 -22.53 5.80 -26.32
N GLU A 396 -22.33 4.92 -25.35
CA GLU A 396 -22.40 5.23 -23.92
C GLU A 396 -21.18 6.02 -23.41
N LEU A 397 -20.06 6.03 -24.14
CA LEU A 397 -18.82 6.72 -23.75
C LEU A 397 -18.63 8.05 -24.47
N VAL A 398 -19.56 8.43 -25.34
CA VAL A 398 -19.55 9.72 -26.03
C VAL A 398 -19.40 10.90 -25.07
N PRO A 399 -20.12 10.96 -23.93
CA PRO A 399 -20.01 12.10 -23.01
C PRO A 399 -18.64 12.20 -22.29
N LEU A 400 -17.75 11.21 -22.44
CA LEU A 400 -16.45 11.18 -21.77
C LEU A 400 -15.33 11.89 -22.54
N MET A 401 -15.50 12.19 -23.82
CA MET A 401 -14.53 12.93 -24.64
C MET A 401 -15.15 14.18 -25.29
N SER A 402 -14.31 15.17 -25.61
CA SER A 402 -14.80 16.38 -26.27
C SER A 402 -15.25 16.07 -27.71
N GLU A 403 -16.23 16.83 -28.19
CA GLU A 403 -16.73 16.69 -29.57
C GLU A 403 -15.62 16.85 -30.60
N LYS A 404 -14.67 17.78 -30.36
CA LYS A 404 -13.49 17.98 -31.22
C LYS A 404 -12.68 16.69 -31.37
N VAL A 405 -12.40 16.00 -30.26
CA VAL A 405 -11.63 14.75 -30.27
C VAL A 405 -12.42 13.64 -30.96
N ARG A 406 -13.70 13.47 -30.61
CA ARG A 406 -14.53 12.43 -31.21
C ARG A 406 -14.70 12.61 -32.71
N ASN A 407 -15.04 13.81 -33.16
CA ASN A 407 -15.26 14.12 -34.57
C ASN A 407 -13.96 13.93 -35.37
N ARG A 408 -12.81 14.33 -34.81
CA ARG A 408 -11.49 14.07 -35.42
C ARG A 408 -11.26 12.56 -35.64
N ILE A 409 -11.49 11.75 -34.61
CA ILE A 409 -11.29 10.30 -34.66
C ILE A 409 -12.22 9.65 -35.69
N CYS A 410 -13.52 9.90 -35.57
CA CYS A 410 -14.53 9.25 -36.41
C CYS A 410 -14.36 9.66 -37.88
N SER A 411 -14.16 10.95 -38.17
CA SER A 411 -13.96 11.43 -39.55
C SER A 411 -12.69 10.85 -40.18
N ALA A 412 -11.58 10.83 -39.43
CA ALA A 412 -10.34 10.23 -39.93
C ALA A 412 -10.52 8.72 -40.19
N TYR A 413 -11.23 8.01 -39.31
CA TYR A 413 -11.41 6.57 -39.47
C TYR A 413 -12.28 6.23 -40.68
N ASN A 414 -13.37 6.99 -40.86
CA ASN A 414 -14.23 6.85 -42.03
C ASN A 414 -13.47 7.05 -43.35
N PHE A 415 -12.48 7.95 -43.36
CA PHE A 415 -11.62 8.17 -44.53
C PHE A 415 -10.78 6.93 -44.89
N ILE A 416 -10.15 6.27 -43.92
CA ILE A 416 -9.30 5.10 -44.19
C ILE A 416 -10.10 3.80 -44.40
N ARG A 417 -11.36 3.75 -43.93
CA ARG A 417 -12.22 2.56 -44.04
C ARG A 417 -13.01 2.50 -45.36
N GLY A 418 -13.32 3.64 -45.99
CA GLY A 418 -14.09 3.69 -47.23
C GLY A 418 -15.57 3.33 -47.06
N ALA A 419 -16.15 2.59 -48.02
CA ALA A 419 -17.60 2.41 -48.19
C ALA A 419 -18.31 1.45 -47.18
N HIS A 420 -17.60 0.88 -46.21
CA HIS A 420 -18.20 0.05 -45.16
C HIS A 420 -18.59 0.92 -43.94
N LEU A 421 -19.81 1.46 -44.01
CA LEU A 421 -20.37 2.43 -43.07
C LEU A 421 -20.70 1.84 -41.68
N GLY A 422 -20.42 2.62 -40.63
CA GLY A 422 -21.17 2.65 -39.36
C GLY A 422 -20.76 1.66 -38.27
N ASP A 423 -20.71 0.36 -38.59
CA ASP A 423 -20.82 -0.68 -37.53
C ASP A 423 -19.49 -1.34 -37.14
N TYR A 424 -18.43 -1.10 -37.91
CA TYR A 424 -17.15 -1.74 -37.64
C TYR A 424 -16.34 -0.96 -36.61
N VAL A 425 -16.21 -1.53 -35.41
CA VAL A 425 -15.32 -1.02 -34.35
C VAL A 425 -13.88 -1.48 -34.62
N PRO A 426 -12.90 -0.56 -34.83
CA PRO A 426 -11.50 -0.90 -35.18
C PRO A 426 -10.69 -1.58 -34.09
N VAL A 427 -11.19 -1.55 -32.86
CA VAL A 427 -10.48 -2.03 -31.68
C VAL A 427 -11.33 -3.09 -30.99
N GLU A 428 -10.70 -4.18 -30.60
CA GLU A 428 -11.28 -5.20 -29.75
C GLU A 428 -10.83 -5.03 -28.29
N ARG A 429 -11.74 -5.31 -27.36
CA ARG A 429 -11.41 -5.42 -25.93
C ARG A 429 -11.03 -6.85 -25.62
N VAL A 430 -9.76 -7.08 -25.33
CA VAL A 430 -9.21 -8.41 -25.07
C VAL A 430 -9.06 -8.61 -23.57
N PRO A 431 -9.68 -9.64 -22.95
CA PRO A 431 -9.47 -9.95 -21.54
C PRO A 431 -8.02 -10.35 -21.28
N LEU A 432 -7.51 -9.99 -20.10
CA LEU A 432 -6.15 -10.33 -19.68
C LEU A 432 -6.20 -11.40 -18.57
N CYS A 433 -5.23 -12.32 -18.60
CA CYS A 433 -4.89 -13.20 -17.49
C CYS A 433 -3.63 -12.66 -16.81
N VAL A 434 -3.69 -12.46 -15.49
CA VAL A 434 -2.55 -12.00 -14.68
C VAL A 434 -2.20 -13.10 -13.69
N PHE A 435 -0.99 -13.63 -13.81
CA PHE A 435 -0.51 -14.76 -13.02
C PHE A 435 1.00 -14.67 -12.79
N ASN A 436 1.53 -15.55 -11.95
CA ASN A 436 2.97 -15.62 -11.67
C ASN A 436 3.51 -16.99 -12.06
N VAL A 437 4.64 -17.02 -12.75
CA VAL A 437 5.41 -18.23 -13.06
C VAL A 437 6.80 -18.08 -12.46
N GLU A 438 7.20 -18.96 -11.54
CA GLU A 438 8.55 -18.93 -10.92
C GLU A 438 8.93 -17.55 -10.35
N ASN A 439 7.98 -16.85 -9.73
CA ASN A 439 8.10 -15.48 -9.22
C ASN A 439 8.26 -14.37 -10.29
N LYS A 440 8.06 -14.68 -11.56
CA LYS A 440 7.91 -13.71 -12.63
C LYS A 440 6.44 -13.39 -12.83
N LEU A 441 6.10 -12.09 -12.80
CA LEU A 441 4.77 -11.63 -13.17
C LEU A 441 4.56 -11.82 -14.68
N CYS A 442 3.43 -12.41 -15.05
CA CYS A 442 2.97 -12.57 -16.42
C CYS A 442 1.60 -11.89 -16.58
N ILE A 443 1.45 -11.15 -17.69
CA ILE A 443 0.18 -10.57 -18.12
C ILE A 443 -0.01 -11.00 -19.57
N GLU A 444 -0.97 -11.88 -19.81
CA GLU A 444 -1.20 -12.49 -21.12
C GLU A 444 -2.63 -12.25 -21.59
N GLU A 445 -2.84 -12.25 -22.91
CA GLU A 445 -4.18 -12.21 -23.48
C GLU A 445 -4.88 -13.54 -23.22
N LEU A 446 -6.11 -13.48 -22.70
CA LEU A 446 -6.96 -14.66 -22.58
C LEU A 446 -7.54 -14.98 -23.97
N THR A 447 -6.71 -15.55 -24.84
CA THR A 447 -7.14 -16.02 -26.15
C THR A 447 -8.08 -17.22 -25.97
N GLY A 448 -9.22 -17.21 -26.65
CA GLY A 448 -10.03 -18.42 -26.77
C GLY A 448 -9.19 -19.52 -27.42
N LEU A 449 -9.30 -20.75 -26.92
CA LEU A 449 -8.70 -21.94 -27.55
C LEU A 449 -8.88 -21.88 -29.08
N PRO A 450 -7.88 -22.31 -29.87
CA PRO A 450 -7.94 -22.21 -31.32
C PRO A 450 -9.19 -22.91 -31.83
N MET A 451 -10.06 -22.16 -32.50
CA MET A 451 -11.14 -22.74 -33.30
C MET A 451 -10.51 -23.55 -34.43
N ALA A 452 -10.40 -24.85 -34.23
CA ALA A 452 -10.16 -25.79 -35.31
C ALA A 452 -11.33 -25.68 -36.31
N SER A 453 -10.98 -25.27 -37.53
CA SER A 453 -11.74 -25.46 -38.78
C SER A 453 -13.26 -25.23 -38.71
N GLN A 454 -13.69 -24.06 -39.20
CA GLN A 454 -15.06 -23.88 -39.70
C GLN A 454 -15.29 -24.78 -40.92
N ALA A 455 -15.74 -26.02 -40.67
CA ALA A 455 -16.57 -26.73 -41.61
C ALA A 455 -18.03 -26.32 -41.34
N ARG A 456 -18.67 -25.81 -42.39
CA ARG A 456 -20.05 -25.36 -42.51
C ARG A 456 -21.03 -26.15 -41.62
N VAL A 457 -21.74 -25.46 -40.72
CA VAL A 457 -23.06 -25.91 -40.26
C VAL A 457 -24.03 -24.72 -40.16
N SER A 458 -25.22 -24.99 -40.67
CA SER A 458 -26.33 -24.10 -40.95
C SER A 458 -26.88 -23.34 -39.72
N ARG A 459 -27.54 -22.21 -40.02
CA ARG A 459 -28.43 -21.46 -39.13
C ARG A 459 -29.51 -22.40 -38.59
N ASN A 460 -29.54 -22.58 -37.26
CA ASN A 460 -30.70 -22.77 -36.40
C ASN A 460 -30.27 -23.50 -35.11
N SER A 461 -30.05 -22.75 -34.02
CA SER A 461 -30.27 -23.19 -32.61
C SER A 461 -29.66 -22.17 -31.65
N ALA A 462 -30.50 -21.46 -30.92
CA ALA A 462 -30.13 -20.43 -29.95
C ALA A 462 -29.82 -20.99 -28.54
N ASP A 463 -29.59 -22.31 -28.37
CA ASP A 463 -29.61 -22.96 -27.05
C ASP A 463 -28.32 -23.70 -26.63
N LEU A 464 -27.14 -23.38 -27.19
CA LEU A 464 -25.90 -24.10 -26.86
C LEU A 464 -24.72 -23.27 -26.31
N PHE A 465 -24.93 -22.01 -25.91
CA PHE A 465 -23.84 -21.14 -25.40
C PHE A 465 -23.79 -21.00 -23.86
N VAL A 466 -24.37 -21.94 -23.11
CA VAL A 466 -24.39 -21.94 -21.64
C VAL A 466 -23.36 -22.88 -20.94
N PRO A 467 -22.75 -23.93 -21.54
CA PRO A 467 -21.96 -24.87 -20.72
C PRO A 467 -20.59 -24.35 -20.24
N ASN A 468 -20.03 -23.31 -20.87
CA ASN A 468 -18.63 -22.91 -20.61
C ASN A 468 -18.45 -22.01 -19.36
N MET A 469 -19.50 -21.30 -18.92
CA MET A 469 -19.43 -20.46 -17.73
C MET A 469 -19.63 -21.21 -16.42
N GLU A 470 -20.47 -22.24 -16.40
CA GLU A 470 -20.56 -23.14 -15.25
C GLU A 470 -19.30 -23.97 -15.10
N GLN A 471 -18.71 -24.47 -16.19
CA GLN A 471 -17.42 -25.17 -16.12
C GLN A 471 -16.31 -24.26 -15.62
N PHE A 472 -16.25 -23.00 -16.06
CA PHE A 472 -15.27 -22.04 -15.54
C PHE A 472 -15.52 -21.68 -14.07
N ARG A 473 -16.77 -21.50 -13.64
CA ARG A 473 -17.12 -21.28 -12.22
C ARG A 473 -16.75 -22.50 -11.37
N THR A 474 -17.02 -23.71 -11.87
CA THR A 474 -16.66 -24.96 -11.20
C THR A 474 -15.15 -25.12 -11.11
N LEU A 475 -14.41 -24.81 -12.17
CA LEU A 475 -12.95 -24.80 -12.15
C LEU A 475 -12.42 -23.73 -11.19
N GLN A 476 -13.03 -22.55 -11.14
CA GLN A 476 -12.64 -21.49 -10.22
C GLN A 476 -12.91 -21.89 -8.75
N ILE A 477 -14.03 -22.56 -8.48
CA ILE A 477 -14.36 -23.13 -7.17
C ILE A 477 -13.38 -24.25 -6.80
N GLN A 478 -13.04 -25.13 -7.74
CA GLN A 478 -12.06 -26.20 -7.55
C GLN A 478 -10.66 -25.63 -7.30
N ASN A 479 -10.25 -24.60 -8.03
CA ASN A 479 -8.95 -23.96 -7.88
C ASN A 479 -8.87 -23.22 -6.53
N ASN A 480 -9.95 -22.55 -6.11
CA ASN A 480 -10.04 -21.96 -4.77
C ASN A 480 -9.99 -23.02 -3.66
N ARG A 481 -10.65 -24.17 -3.84
CA ARG A 481 -10.58 -25.31 -2.90
C ARG A 481 -9.18 -25.92 -2.84
N LEU A 482 -8.52 -26.09 -3.99
CA LEU A 482 -7.14 -26.56 -4.08
C LEU A 482 -6.18 -25.59 -3.38
N MET A 483 -6.34 -24.28 -3.56
CA MET A 483 -5.55 -23.27 -2.86
C MET A 483 -5.79 -23.29 -1.35
N GLN A 484 -7.03 -23.50 -0.90
CA GLN A 484 -7.33 -23.68 0.52
C GLN A 484 -6.69 -24.94 1.09
N LEU A 485 -6.78 -26.07 0.37
CA LEU A 485 -6.13 -27.34 0.75
C LEU A 485 -4.61 -27.21 0.80
N LEU A 486 -4.00 -26.53 -0.17
CA LEU A 486 -2.56 -26.28 -0.20
C LEU A 486 -2.13 -25.43 1.01
N THR A 487 -2.90 -24.38 1.31
CA THR A 487 -2.66 -23.50 2.46
C THR A 487 -2.80 -24.26 3.78
N GLU A 488 -3.84 -25.09 3.92
CA GLU A 488 -4.07 -25.89 5.12
C GLU A 488 -2.98 -26.97 5.29
N THR A 489 -2.57 -27.61 4.20
CA THR A 489 -1.46 -28.58 4.20
C THR A 489 -0.14 -27.90 4.60
N GLN A 490 0.13 -26.69 4.09
CA GLN A 490 1.29 -25.90 4.49
C GLN A 490 1.22 -25.48 5.97
N ARG A 491 0.03 -25.13 6.47
CA ARG A 491 -0.21 -24.80 7.88
C ARG A 491 0.03 -26.00 8.79
N LEU A 492 -0.52 -27.17 8.44
CA LEU A 492 -0.34 -28.44 9.15
C LEU A 492 1.12 -28.88 9.15
N ASN A 493 1.80 -28.82 8.01
CA ASN A 493 3.23 -29.10 7.94
C ASN A 493 4.02 -28.15 8.84
N SER A 494 3.72 -26.86 8.81
CA SER A 494 4.39 -25.87 9.68
C SER A 494 4.16 -26.16 11.16
N ALA A 495 2.94 -26.54 11.56
CA ALA A 495 2.63 -26.94 12.93
C ALA A 495 3.38 -28.22 13.34
N ASN A 496 3.45 -29.21 12.45
CA ASN A 496 4.21 -30.46 12.66
C ASN A 496 5.71 -30.19 12.85
N TYR A 497 6.30 -29.29 12.03
CA TYR A 497 7.68 -28.87 12.18
C TYR A 497 7.94 -28.17 13.52
N VAL A 498 7.01 -27.34 13.99
CA VAL A 498 7.10 -26.67 15.30
C VAL A 498 7.00 -27.69 16.45
N SER A 499 6.09 -28.66 16.37
CA SER A 499 5.96 -29.73 17.36
C SER A 499 7.23 -30.60 17.44
N LEU A 500 7.76 -31.04 16.30
CA LEU A 500 9.03 -31.77 16.23
C LEU A 500 10.17 -30.96 16.85
N ARG A 501 10.25 -29.67 16.52
CA ARG A 501 11.28 -28.79 17.04
C ARG A 501 11.20 -28.62 18.56
N ASN A 502 10.00 -28.42 19.11
CA ASN A 502 9.79 -28.28 20.55
C ASN A 502 10.12 -29.59 21.29
N PHE A 503 9.77 -30.73 20.70
CA PHE A 503 10.13 -32.05 21.23
C PHE A 503 11.64 -32.21 21.34
N PHE A 504 12.39 -31.97 20.27
CA PHE A 504 13.86 -32.07 20.32
C PHE A 504 14.48 -31.04 21.26
N ALA A 505 13.98 -29.80 21.30
CA ALA A 505 14.47 -28.78 22.22
C ALA A 505 14.29 -29.20 23.69
N GLY A 506 13.17 -29.84 24.05
CA GLY A 506 12.94 -30.40 25.37
C GLY A 506 13.94 -31.52 25.73
N GLN A 507 14.21 -32.42 24.78
CA GLN A 507 15.20 -33.49 24.95
C GLN A 507 16.62 -32.94 25.17
N PHE A 508 17.03 -31.95 24.38
CA PHE A 508 18.34 -31.30 24.56
C PHE A 508 18.45 -30.57 25.90
N TYR A 509 17.39 -29.91 26.35
CA TYR A 509 17.38 -29.23 27.65
C TYR A 509 17.50 -30.21 28.82
N ALA A 510 16.81 -31.34 28.76
CA ALA A 510 16.92 -32.41 29.76
C ALA A 510 18.35 -32.97 29.81
N LEU A 511 18.95 -33.24 28.65
CA LEU A 511 20.31 -33.76 28.54
C LEU A 511 21.37 -32.77 29.08
N HIS A 512 21.20 -31.48 28.78
CA HIS A 512 22.07 -30.42 29.26
C HIS A 512 21.94 -30.19 30.78
N SER A 513 20.75 -30.34 31.34
CA SER A 513 20.49 -30.30 32.79
C SER A 513 21.21 -31.45 33.53
N THR A 514 21.15 -32.67 32.99
CA THR A 514 21.85 -33.84 33.55
C THR A 514 23.37 -33.68 33.49
N LEU A 515 23.91 -33.18 32.38
CA LEU A 515 25.34 -32.88 32.24
C LEU A 515 25.81 -31.77 33.20
N GLY A 516 24.98 -30.74 33.42
CA GLY A 516 25.26 -29.68 34.40
C GLY A 516 25.37 -30.23 35.83
N ARG A 517 24.50 -31.16 36.22
CA ARG A 517 24.54 -31.81 37.54
C ARG A 517 25.76 -32.71 37.72
N LEU A 518 26.18 -33.42 36.67
CA LEU A 518 27.42 -34.22 36.70
C LEU A 518 28.66 -33.34 36.85
N ARG A 519 28.66 -32.14 36.25
CA ARG A 519 29.77 -31.18 36.36
C ARG A 519 29.94 -30.61 37.77
N THR A 520 28.82 -30.35 38.47
CA THR A 520 28.85 -29.84 39.85
C THR A 520 29.33 -30.87 40.88
N VAL A 521 29.37 -32.16 40.54
CA VAL A 521 29.91 -33.22 41.41
C VAL A 521 31.44 -33.33 41.29
N SER A 522 32.03 -32.84 40.20
CA SER A 522 33.48 -32.93 39.96
C SER A 522 34.31 -31.81 40.58
N GLU A 523 33.68 -30.76 41.13
CA GLU A 523 34.36 -29.61 41.74
C GLU A 523 34.05 -29.51 43.25
N ARG A 524 34.57 -30.44 44.05
CA ARG A 524 34.77 -30.26 45.49
C ARG A 524 36.20 -30.63 45.87
N PRO A 525 36.97 -29.77 46.57
CA PRO A 525 38.30 -30.11 47.07
C PRO A 525 38.20 -31.07 48.25
N LEU A 526 39.09 -32.07 48.27
CA LEU A 526 39.32 -32.98 49.39
C LEU A 526 40.15 -32.30 50.49
N GLN A 527 39.57 -32.16 51.70
CA GLN A 527 40.20 -31.99 53.02
C GLN A 527 39.05 -32.01 54.04
N GLY A 528 38.92 -32.84 55.08
CA GLY A 528 39.68 -33.94 55.66
C GLY A 528 39.22 -34.09 57.12
N GLN A 529 38.58 -35.22 57.48
CA GLN A 529 38.46 -35.83 58.84
C GLN A 529 37.64 -35.06 59.92
N ASN A 530 36.81 -35.62 60.82
CA ASN A 530 36.37 -36.99 61.18
C ASN A 530 35.17 -36.91 62.20
N PRO A 531 34.63 -38.00 62.78
CA PRO A 531 33.20 -38.33 62.83
C PRO A 531 32.54 -38.16 64.21
N LEU A 532 31.21 -38.36 64.33
CA LEU A 532 30.51 -38.97 65.48
C LEU A 532 28.99 -39.16 65.18
N GLN A 533 28.59 -40.43 65.07
CA GLN A 533 27.35 -41.09 65.52
C GLN A 533 26.01 -40.30 65.57
N ASN A 534 25.01 -40.71 64.76
CA ASN A 534 24.02 -41.73 65.16
C ASN A 534 22.96 -41.99 64.08
N ASP A 535 22.94 -43.25 63.63
CA ASP A 535 21.84 -44.11 63.18
C ASP A 535 20.42 -43.55 63.04
N ARG A 536 19.92 -43.62 61.80
CA ARG A 536 18.68 -44.34 61.44
C ARG A 536 18.84 -45.02 60.08
N ASP A 537 18.69 -46.34 60.05
CA ASP A 537 18.68 -47.25 58.88
C ASP A 537 17.40 -47.07 58.00
N PRO A 538 17.13 -47.89 56.96
CA PRO A 538 17.56 -47.63 55.58
C PRO A 538 16.37 -47.73 54.60
N VAL A 539 16.08 -46.70 53.82
CA VAL A 539 15.14 -46.87 52.69
C VAL A 539 15.96 -47.15 51.44
N ALA A 540 15.87 -48.40 50.97
CA ALA A 540 16.43 -48.87 49.72
C ALA A 540 16.16 -47.85 48.58
N PRO A 541 17.17 -47.49 47.76
CA PRO A 541 16.91 -46.75 46.55
C PRO A 541 16.17 -47.69 45.60
N SER A 542 14.86 -47.47 45.43
CA SER A 542 14.09 -48.10 44.37
C SER A 542 14.69 -47.75 43.01
N ASP A 543 14.58 -48.69 42.08
CA ASP A 543 15.09 -48.72 40.70
C ASP A 543 14.65 -47.57 39.77
N SER A 544 14.46 -46.35 40.27
CA SER A 544 13.97 -45.21 39.47
C SER A 544 15.08 -44.40 38.78
N VAL A 545 16.34 -44.83 38.83
CA VAL A 545 17.49 -44.03 38.35
C VAL A 545 17.95 -44.38 36.92
N LEU A 546 17.37 -45.40 36.27
CA LEU A 546 17.76 -45.79 34.91
C LEU A 546 16.62 -45.92 33.88
N GLN A 547 15.44 -45.32 34.11
CA GLN A 547 14.29 -45.42 33.20
C GLN A 547 13.78 -44.08 32.64
N GLY A 548 14.65 -43.07 32.57
CA GLY A 548 14.34 -41.78 31.92
C GLY A 548 14.75 -41.69 30.44
N ALA A 549 15.26 -42.77 29.85
CA ALA A 549 15.77 -42.77 28.48
C ALA A 549 14.68 -43.12 27.45
N ILE A 550 14.36 -42.14 26.60
CA ILE A 550 13.76 -42.27 25.26
C ILE A 550 12.28 -42.74 25.25
N GLN A 551 11.36 -41.78 25.25
CA GLN A 551 9.99 -42.02 24.78
C GLN A 551 9.92 -41.85 23.24
N PRO A 552 9.36 -42.81 22.49
CA PRO A 552 9.20 -42.70 21.03
C PRO A 552 8.19 -41.61 20.67
N PHE A 553 8.51 -40.83 19.64
CA PHE A 553 7.61 -39.82 19.08
C PHE A 553 6.42 -40.50 18.38
N GLN A 554 5.21 -40.34 18.92
CA GLN A 554 3.97 -40.81 18.29
C GLN A 554 3.28 -39.65 17.56
N ILE A 555 3.02 -39.83 16.26
CA ILE A 555 2.21 -38.92 15.46
C ILE A 555 0.75 -39.09 15.91
N PRO A 556 0.02 -38.02 16.30
CA PRO A 556 -1.39 -38.13 16.61
C PRO A 556 -2.16 -38.57 15.35
N ARG A 557 -2.60 -39.82 15.34
CA ARG A 557 -3.65 -40.30 14.45
C ARG A 557 -4.92 -40.25 15.29
N ASP A 558 -5.74 -39.22 15.12
CA ASP A 558 -7.18 -39.37 15.28
C ASP A 558 -7.94 -38.20 14.66
N ASN A 559 -8.99 -38.61 13.95
CA ASN A 559 -9.83 -37.84 13.06
C ASN A 559 -11.20 -37.72 13.73
N HIS A 560 -11.30 -37.02 14.87
CA HIS A 560 -12.59 -36.76 15.54
C HIS A 560 -12.62 -35.39 16.22
N GLY A 561 -13.61 -34.58 15.85
CA GLY A 561 -14.12 -33.45 16.63
C GLY A 561 -13.19 -32.24 16.78
N VAL A 562 -13.33 -31.28 15.86
CA VAL A 562 -12.71 -29.95 15.98
C VAL A 562 -13.30 -29.23 17.20
N GLN A 563 -12.64 -29.33 18.35
CA GLN A 563 -12.68 -28.28 19.36
C GLN A 563 -11.81 -27.13 18.84
N GLN A 564 -12.43 -25.97 18.65
CA GLN A 564 -11.75 -24.71 18.42
C GLN A 564 -10.83 -24.42 19.62
N LEU A 565 -9.57 -24.83 19.51
CA LEU A 565 -8.50 -24.26 20.32
C LEU A 565 -8.20 -22.88 19.75
N GLU A 566 -8.59 -21.85 20.51
CA GLU A 566 -8.18 -20.47 20.27
C GLU A 566 -6.67 -20.42 20.01
N GLY A 567 -6.27 -19.92 18.84
CA GLY A 567 -4.87 -19.76 18.50
C GLY A 567 -4.19 -18.83 19.49
N PRO A 568 -2.91 -19.07 19.85
CA PRO A 568 -2.19 -18.15 20.70
C PRO A 568 -2.12 -16.76 20.05
N PRO A 569 -2.14 -15.68 20.83
CA PRO A 569 -2.23 -14.32 20.30
C PRO A 569 -1.02 -14.00 19.41
N THR A 570 -1.26 -13.90 18.11
CA THR A 570 -0.27 -13.51 17.12
C THR A 570 -0.01 -12.00 17.20
N GLU A 571 0.93 -11.59 18.04
CA GLU A 571 1.70 -10.34 17.83
C GLU A 571 3.09 -10.30 18.49
N ASP A 572 3.48 -11.28 19.32
CA ASP A 572 4.74 -11.24 20.09
C ASP A 572 5.74 -12.39 19.86
N TYR A 573 5.48 -13.34 18.95
CA TYR A 573 6.45 -14.41 18.69
C TYR A 573 7.59 -13.94 17.77
N LEU A 574 8.82 -13.90 18.30
CA LEU A 574 10.04 -13.62 17.54
C LEU A 574 10.76 -14.94 17.24
N ASP A 575 10.97 -15.25 15.96
CA ASP A 575 11.66 -16.49 15.59
C ASP A 575 13.13 -16.45 16.05
N PRO A 576 13.55 -17.33 16.98
CA PRO A 576 14.92 -17.35 17.47
C PRO A 576 15.94 -17.81 16.42
N THR A 577 15.49 -18.30 15.26
CA THR A 577 16.34 -18.63 14.10
C THR A 577 16.59 -17.44 13.17
N ALA A 578 15.95 -16.30 13.40
CA ALA A 578 16.19 -15.07 12.63
C ALA A 578 17.51 -14.39 13.05
N LYS A 579 18.63 -15.07 12.79
CA LYS A 579 19.99 -14.67 13.14
C LYS A 579 20.86 -14.60 11.90
N LEU A 580 21.65 -13.54 11.81
CA LEU A 580 22.69 -13.39 10.78
C LEU A 580 24.03 -13.93 11.28
N ILE A 581 24.78 -14.60 10.41
CA ILE A 581 26.15 -15.08 10.56
C ILE A 581 27.00 -13.99 11.19
N SER A 582 27.81 -14.30 12.20
CA SER A 582 28.71 -13.34 12.85
C SER A 582 29.85 -12.91 11.91
N ASN A 583 30.56 -13.87 11.34
CA ASN A 583 31.77 -13.66 10.53
C ASN A 583 31.67 -14.45 9.21
N PRO A 584 31.10 -13.85 8.14
CA PRO A 584 31.01 -14.51 6.85
C PRO A 584 32.42 -14.69 6.26
N ARG A 585 32.74 -15.90 5.82
CA ARG A 585 34.07 -16.23 5.27
C ARG A 585 34.28 -15.63 3.88
N ASP A 586 33.23 -15.57 3.07
CA ASP A 586 33.23 -15.01 1.73
C ASP A 586 31.88 -14.30 1.42
N LEU A 587 31.81 -13.66 0.25
CA LEU A 587 30.58 -13.02 -0.23
C LEU A 587 29.48 -14.04 -0.60
N LEU A 588 29.86 -15.27 -0.94
CA LEU A 588 28.91 -16.33 -1.27
C LEU A 588 28.11 -16.76 -0.04
N ALA A 589 28.76 -16.90 1.12
CA ALA A 589 28.09 -17.15 2.40
C ALA A 589 27.12 -16.03 2.78
N VAL A 590 27.45 -14.77 2.45
CA VAL A 590 26.53 -13.63 2.63
C VAL A 590 25.33 -13.73 1.69
N TRP A 591 25.52 -14.23 0.46
CA TRP A 591 24.44 -14.43 -0.50
C TRP A 591 23.52 -15.60 -0.11
N HIS A 592 24.08 -16.74 0.29
CA HIS A 592 23.32 -17.89 0.78
C HIS A 592 22.53 -17.56 2.07
N GLU A 593 23.10 -16.74 2.97
CA GLU A 593 22.37 -16.23 4.13
C GLU A 593 21.07 -15.50 3.74
N TRP A 594 21.06 -14.83 2.58
CA TRP A 594 19.88 -14.13 2.06
C TRP A 594 18.85 -15.09 1.46
N ILE A 595 19.29 -16.03 0.62
CA ILE A 595 18.39 -16.92 -0.13
C ILE A 595 17.89 -18.09 0.71
N HIS A 596 18.79 -18.75 1.45
CA HIS A 596 18.54 -20.02 2.16
C HIS A 596 18.68 -19.91 3.68
N GLY A 597 19.32 -18.86 4.18
CA GLY A 597 19.77 -18.82 5.57
C GLY A 597 21.02 -19.67 5.77
N HIS A 598 21.47 -19.84 7.02
CA HIS A 598 22.72 -20.54 7.31
C HIS A 598 22.63 -21.32 8.62
N ASN A 599 23.08 -22.58 8.64
CA ASN A 599 22.99 -23.48 9.81
C ASN A 599 21.56 -23.59 10.41
N GLY A 600 20.54 -23.72 9.55
CA GLY A 600 19.14 -23.79 10.00
C GLY A 600 18.55 -22.46 10.47
N ASN A 601 19.27 -21.34 10.29
CA ASN A 601 18.70 -20.01 10.49
C ASN A 601 17.71 -19.68 9.37
N LYS A 602 16.69 -18.89 9.71
CA LYS A 602 15.74 -18.31 8.78
C LYS A 602 16.49 -17.55 7.66
N PRO A 603 16.06 -17.62 6.39
CA PRO A 603 16.62 -16.79 5.33
C PRO A 603 16.47 -15.30 5.63
N ALA A 604 17.53 -14.50 5.41
CA ALA A 604 17.49 -13.08 5.75
C ALA A 604 16.43 -12.29 4.96
N LYS A 605 16.08 -12.73 3.74
CA LYS A 605 14.99 -12.16 2.94
C LYS A 605 13.61 -12.27 3.62
N ASN A 606 13.44 -13.29 4.48
CA ASN A 606 12.18 -13.57 5.18
C ASN A 606 12.11 -12.91 6.58
N PHE A 607 13.12 -12.14 7.00
CA PHE A 607 13.12 -11.54 8.35
C PHE A 607 11.99 -10.52 8.48
N SER A 608 11.25 -10.55 9.59
CA SER A 608 10.28 -9.53 9.97
C SER A 608 10.99 -8.23 10.40
N ALA A 609 10.27 -7.11 10.44
CA ALA A 609 10.86 -5.83 10.84
C ALA A 609 11.47 -5.86 12.26
N ARG A 610 10.83 -6.56 13.21
CA ARG A 610 11.35 -6.73 14.58
C ARG A 610 12.61 -7.61 14.61
N GLU A 611 12.64 -8.68 13.81
CA GLU A 611 13.82 -9.57 13.67
C GLU A 611 15.01 -8.83 13.07
N ARG A 612 14.78 -8.00 12.04
CA ARG A 612 15.79 -7.09 11.47
C ARG A 612 16.28 -6.09 12.52
N GLY A 613 15.40 -5.60 13.38
CA GLY A 613 15.74 -4.71 14.49
C GLY A 613 16.80 -5.29 15.43
N ARG A 614 16.73 -6.59 15.77
CA ARG A 614 17.72 -7.28 16.61
C ARG A 614 19.10 -7.39 15.98
N CYS A 615 19.18 -7.44 14.65
CA CYS A 615 20.43 -7.56 13.90
C CYS A 615 20.74 -6.33 13.03
N ARG A 616 20.17 -5.16 13.38
CA ARG A 616 20.14 -3.94 12.55
C ARG A 616 21.50 -3.60 11.95
N SER A 617 22.56 -3.57 12.76
CA SER A 617 23.90 -3.21 12.31
C SER A 617 24.44 -4.17 11.22
N LYS A 618 24.26 -5.49 11.40
CA LYS A 618 24.67 -6.50 10.42
C LYS A 618 23.79 -6.48 9.18
N PHE A 619 22.48 -6.39 9.37
CA PHE A 619 21.49 -6.38 8.29
C PHE A 619 21.68 -5.17 7.38
N CYS A 620 21.77 -3.96 7.95
CA CYS A 620 21.99 -2.73 7.18
C CYS A 620 23.33 -2.74 6.42
N ARG A 621 24.38 -3.36 6.98
CA ARG A 621 25.69 -3.49 6.33
C ARG A 621 25.65 -4.43 5.13
N ARG A 622 24.87 -5.51 5.19
CA ARG A 622 24.76 -6.53 4.13
C ARG A 622 23.73 -6.19 3.05
N LEU A 623 22.76 -5.34 3.37
CA LEU A 623 21.66 -4.98 2.47
C LEU A 623 22.12 -4.45 1.11
N ALA A 624 23.16 -3.60 1.07
CA ALA A 624 23.68 -3.06 -0.18
C ALA A 624 24.21 -4.16 -1.13
N PHE A 625 24.85 -5.18 -0.55
CA PHE A 625 25.35 -6.31 -1.31
C PHE A 625 24.22 -7.21 -1.82
N TRP A 626 23.22 -7.51 -0.99
CA TRP A 626 22.05 -8.30 -1.42
C TRP A 626 21.29 -7.62 -2.57
N GLU A 627 21.10 -6.30 -2.49
CA GLU A 627 20.46 -5.53 -3.57
C GLU A 627 21.23 -5.60 -4.89
N VAL A 628 22.56 -5.48 -4.85
CA VAL A 628 23.40 -5.60 -6.06
C VAL A 628 23.39 -7.02 -6.61
N MET A 629 23.50 -8.04 -5.74
CA MET A 629 23.43 -9.44 -6.14
C MET A 629 22.11 -9.79 -6.81
N VAL A 630 20.97 -9.37 -6.23
CA VAL A 630 19.64 -9.57 -6.84
C VAL A 630 19.58 -8.97 -8.25
N LYS A 631 20.09 -7.74 -8.43
CA LYS A 631 20.09 -7.08 -9.74
C LYS A 631 20.98 -7.80 -10.76
N LEU A 632 22.16 -8.24 -10.37
CA LEU A 632 23.08 -8.98 -11.25
C LEU A 632 22.49 -10.34 -11.63
N VAL A 633 21.96 -11.09 -10.68
CA VAL A 633 21.31 -12.39 -10.95
C VAL A 633 20.09 -12.21 -11.86
N HIS A 634 19.25 -11.20 -11.62
CA HIS A 634 18.12 -10.88 -12.50
C HIS A 634 18.56 -10.43 -13.90
N SER A 635 19.77 -9.91 -14.04
CA SER A 635 20.35 -9.53 -15.34
C SER A 635 21.00 -10.72 -16.06
N GLY A 636 20.81 -11.95 -15.56
CA GLY A 636 21.28 -13.19 -16.18
C GLY A 636 22.68 -13.65 -15.76
N TYR A 637 23.31 -13.01 -14.76
CA TYR A 637 24.60 -13.46 -14.25
C TYR A 637 24.43 -14.63 -13.27
N SER A 638 25.32 -15.63 -13.32
CA SER A 638 25.41 -16.63 -12.27
C SER A 638 25.90 -16.00 -10.96
N GLU A 639 25.63 -16.66 -9.83
CA GLU A 639 26.00 -16.15 -8.50
C GLU A 639 27.51 -15.90 -8.37
N THR A 640 28.32 -16.81 -8.91
CA THR A 640 29.79 -16.69 -8.94
C THR A 640 30.25 -15.54 -9.84
N ALA A 641 29.71 -15.43 -11.06
CA ALA A 641 30.04 -14.34 -11.98
C ALA A 641 29.63 -12.97 -11.43
N ALA A 642 28.51 -12.88 -10.70
CA ALA A 642 28.07 -11.67 -10.02
C ALA A 642 29.03 -11.26 -8.90
N ILE A 643 29.47 -12.21 -8.07
CA ILE A 643 30.45 -11.97 -6.99
C ILE A 643 31.80 -11.53 -7.56
N ASP A 644 32.29 -12.19 -8.62
CA ASP A 644 33.55 -11.84 -9.26
C ASP A 644 33.50 -10.43 -9.84
N ARG A 645 32.36 -10.04 -10.42
CA ARG A 645 32.14 -8.68 -10.91
C ARG A 645 32.18 -7.64 -9.80
N ILE A 646 31.59 -7.94 -8.65
CA ILE A 646 31.62 -7.08 -7.46
C ILE A 646 33.06 -6.96 -6.95
N LYS A 647 33.78 -8.08 -6.81
CA LYS A 647 35.19 -8.08 -6.39
C LYS A 647 36.07 -7.28 -7.35
N LYS A 648 35.91 -7.44 -8.66
CA LYS A 648 36.65 -6.69 -9.68
C LYS A 648 36.42 -5.18 -9.60
N CYS A 649 35.20 -4.75 -9.24
CA CYS A 649 34.87 -3.33 -9.12
C CYS A 649 35.37 -2.69 -7.80
N TYR A 650 35.37 -3.44 -6.71
CA TYR A 650 35.68 -2.89 -5.37
C TYR A 650 37.07 -3.26 -4.85
N GLY A 651 37.73 -4.25 -5.45
CA GLY A 651 39.05 -4.77 -5.07
C GLY A 651 38.98 -6.25 -4.71
N GLU A 652 39.70 -7.09 -5.47
CA GLU A 652 39.68 -8.56 -5.33
C GLU A 652 40.34 -9.04 -4.02
N ASN A 653 41.32 -8.28 -3.51
CA ASN A 653 42.08 -8.59 -2.30
C ASN A 653 41.47 -7.98 -1.02
N LEU A 654 40.30 -7.32 -1.11
CA LEU A 654 39.67 -6.73 0.06
C LEU A 654 38.88 -7.77 0.86
N SER A 655 38.86 -7.57 2.19
CA SER A 655 38.00 -8.38 3.06
C SER A 655 36.52 -8.19 2.74
N VAL A 656 35.70 -9.21 3.03
CA VAL A 656 34.22 -9.15 2.88
C VAL A 656 33.66 -7.89 3.53
N THR A 657 34.13 -7.57 4.75
CA THR A 657 33.68 -6.37 5.47
C THR A 657 34.03 -5.08 4.74
N ALA A 658 35.23 -4.97 4.14
CA ALA A 658 35.64 -3.80 3.39
C ALA A 658 34.79 -3.59 2.12
N ILE A 659 34.50 -4.68 1.39
CA ILE A 659 33.62 -4.64 0.20
C ILE A 659 32.19 -4.23 0.58
N LEU A 660 31.62 -4.80 1.65
CA LEU A 660 30.29 -4.45 2.14
C LEU A 660 30.19 -2.97 2.56
N LEU A 661 31.23 -2.44 3.22
CA LEU A 661 31.28 -1.03 3.60
C LEU A 661 31.40 -0.11 2.38
N ALA A 662 32.17 -0.50 1.37
CA ALA A 662 32.29 0.26 0.12
C ALA A 662 30.95 0.32 -0.63
N LEU A 663 30.29 -0.82 -0.82
CA LEU A 663 28.93 -0.90 -1.38
C LEU A 663 27.93 -0.06 -0.57
N GLY A 664 28.03 -0.09 0.76
CA GLY A 664 27.19 0.71 1.64
C GLY A 664 27.45 2.22 1.57
N ARG A 665 28.66 2.67 1.20
CA ARG A 665 28.96 4.08 0.92
C ARG A 665 28.33 4.52 -0.40
N ASP A 666 28.47 3.71 -1.44
CA ASP A 666 27.95 3.97 -2.77
C ASP A 666 26.42 3.99 -2.80
N ARG A 667 25.79 3.03 -2.11
CA ARG A 667 24.34 3.01 -1.87
C ARG A 667 23.83 4.29 -1.22
N ARG A 668 24.57 4.87 -0.27
CA ARG A 668 24.19 6.13 0.39
C ARG A 668 24.34 7.35 -0.53
N LYS A 669 25.30 7.31 -1.46
CA LYS A 669 25.48 8.33 -2.49
C LYS A 669 24.47 8.20 -3.64
N GLY A 670 23.85 7.03 -3.78
CA GLY A 670 22.91 6.72 -4.85
C GLY A 670 23.60 6.36 -6.17
N GLU A 671 24.91 6.11 -6.14
CA GLU A 671 25.76 5.86 -7.30
C GLU A 671 26.61 4.61 -7.01
N TYR A 672 26.24 3.47 -7.59
CA TYR A 672 27.08 2.26 -7.58
C TYR A 672 28.20 2.38 -8.62
N HIS A 673 29.29 1.61 -8.43
CA HIS A 673 30.42 1.66 -9.35
C HIS A 673 29.98 1.45 -10.82
N PRO A 674 30.38 2.32 -11.78
CA PRO A 674 29.86 2.30 -13.15
C PRO A 674 29.98 0.94 -13.86
N ASN A 675 31.07 0.22 -13.60
CA ASN A 675 31.35 -1.08 -14.22
C ASN A 675 30.47 -2.25 -13.69
N LEU A 676 29.70 -2.04 -12.61
CA LEU A 676 28.71 -3.01 -12.16
C LEU A 676 27.51 -3.13 -13.10
N GLY A 677 27.27 -2.14 -13.98
CA GLY A 677 26.09 -2.14 -14.87
C GLY A 677 24.77 -1.88 -14.13
N VAL A 678 24.82 -1.50 -12.86
CA VAL A 678 23.65 -1.16 -12.03
C VAL A 678 23.39 0.35 -12.16
N HIS A 679 22.56 0.76 -13.13
CA HIS A 679 22.39 2.17 -13.46
C HIS A 679 21.75 2.98 -12.31
N PRO A 680 22.31 4.15 -11.93
CA PRO A 680 21.78 4.99 -10.86
C PRO A 680 20.70 5.95 -11.40
N ARG A 681 19.45 5.51 -11.52
CA ARG A 681 18.31 6.42 -11.78
C ARG A 681 17.00 6.00 -11.11
N GLU A 682 17.02 5.73 -9.81
CA GLU A 682 15.79 5.60 -9.01
C GLU A 682 15.85 6.22 -7.60
N VAL A 683 16.86 7.05 -7.26
CA VAL A 683 16.96 7.64 -5.91
C VAL A 683 17.29 9.14 -5.93
N ARG A 684 16.27 9.98 -6.14
CA ARG A 684 16.19 11.39 -5.67
C ARG A 684 14.69 11.61 -5.38
N ARG A 685 14.18 11.92 -4.18
CA ARG A 685 14.67 12.71 -3.04
C ARG A 685 14.00 12.22 -1.74
N SER A 686 14.79 11.91 -0.70
CA SER A 686 14.39 12.10 0.71
C SER A 686 15.35 13.10 1.34
N ARG A 687 15.20 14.38 0.99
CA ARG A 687 15.77 15.46 1.80
C ARG A 687 14.68 15.94 2.74
N PHE A 688 14.71 15.46 3.98
CA PHE A 688 14.29 16.19 5.18
C PHE A 688 15.00 15.55 6.39
N ALA A 689 15.51 16.43 7.26
CA ALA A 689 16.21 16.19 8.52
C ALA A 689 17.75 16.01 8.47
N SER A 690 18.46 17.14 8.44
CA SER A 690 19.48 17.50 9.45
C SER A 690 19.76 19.01 9.39
N GLU A 691 19.26 19.70 10.41
CA GLU A 691 19.73 20.94 11.08
C GLU A 691 20.83 21.79 10.38
N ASN A 692 20.49 23.02 9.98
CA ASN A 692 20.50 24.22 10.85
C ASN A 692 19.33 25.12 10.48
#